data_AF-A0AA36BX05-F1
#
_entry.id   AF-A0AA36BX05-F1
#
_cell.length_a   1.000
_cell.length_b   1.000
_cell.length_c   1.000
_cell.angle_alpha   90.00
_cell.angle_beta   90.00
_cell.angle_gamma   90.00
#
_symmetry.space_group_name_H-M   'P 1'
#
loop_
_entity.id
_entity.type
_entity.pdbx_description
1 polymer ?
#
loop_
_entity_poly.entity_id
_entity_poly.type
_entity_poly.pdbx_seq_one_letter_code
_entity_poly.pdbx_strand_id
1 'polypeptide(L)'
;MALDNSGSSRKGSPVDRDQSDGKPAFKYSFAYERATLYEYKFERQAEPDEVNPCLRCNKTVSRPDEMVSIGPDVQFHKQCFRCRICGMPLTQQTFYRNDRINGNMDKEVYCKTHVGKTPGEIEGATITQTTAPVRGGSKDSPNSKYIIQIQGKSKKPASPQSVTSARNASPSTTFGSSNYTMNGTGGSLTSVTPRSFDYTNSMGNHSSQSFAHPKNVLVSFEDFERSGVFEAQVHLEQRHREEEERLQRFLSEEREKEMRKLDDSIHGEKELAAAELLSNIDQLSLQHSAAGSSLDLVHERQRIEEHFRRVREERLKNVTDRLASDEKMRTSKMVERQGQEMMLLIAEKDREFDKNALFDHSTRPPILPPSCKKVQLYRSPTVFRQLDERAIELANREYNNFTDLVRDLTRYCNTELEKVRVLFRWVIAKDLNRNAVKQILHPNASLSLLKGVKSGKESYHQLFKKLCSFAGIHCEIIIGYSKGAGYKPGMRIDGNAFRNSWTAVAIDGSWRFINCTWAARHISGHKDDLPQVFHTYDEFYFLTDPEDYIYQHYPDESSWQLLDIPLPFSEFINLPVVKSPFFNYGLRFYSNYGATISTDSGLIEIRLVMPKILGFGSLLEHFEKSSDKKDLEGRSLLRLVKNEAIFTVSLPQPGIYYFSIYTGDYWHSECLESACSFLINCKRLLGPPAPPYPPVPFFGATPALEELNITMQSHPDPLIVSNNETMEIVFHMDSNIKITHSFQYFDTNDGSISDIDRYVFLRSRTEKETTYMIRCPKEGFYIFSLYAADSKTEAQTLDCVYRYLVVSQEPNPLVNVFPKTFHRWQKCTLYEPLSGDLLTGRRYVFRLEVPRAVEVFVVNGEIWSHLKRRVGHTWEGSVLMPNTAGVTKVFARFTLERESSIFAHLLDYELIEDAETEI
;
A
#
# COMPACT_ATOMS: atom_id res chain seq x y z
N MET A 1 -21.13 -33.60 -54.58
CA MET A 1 -22.28 -32.74 -54.93
C MET A 1 -21.98 -31.35 -54.40
N ALA A 2 -22.07 -30.30 -55.23
CA ALA A 2 -21.76 -28.88 -54.93
C ALA A 2 -20.30 -28.63 -54.45
N LEU A 3 -19.43 -27.82 -55.09
CA LEU A 3 -19.57 -26.54 -55.84
C LEU A 3 -20.07 -25.39 -54.93
N ASP A 4 -19.68 -24.11 -55.02
CA ASP A 4 -18.64 -23.33 -55.74
C ASP A 4 -18.70 -21.88 -55.15
N ASN A 5 -17.80 -20.89 -55.29
CA ASN A 5 -16.38 -20.67 -55.65
C ASN A 5 -16.08 -19.19 -55.19
N SER A 6 -14.92 -18.53 -55.21
CA SER A 6 -13.53 -18.79 -55.64
C SER A 6 -12.55 -17.87 -54.84
N GLY A 7 -11.27 -17.75 -55.22
CA GLY A 7 -10.26 -16.94 -54.52
C GLY A 7 -9.79 -15.67 -55.28
N SER A 8 -9.13 -14.75 -54.56
CA SER A 8 -8.34 -13.65 -55.15
C SER A 8 -7.17 -13.25 -54.24
N SER A 9 -6.07 -12.77 -54.82
CA SER A 9 -4.80 -12.50 -54.13
C SER A 9 -4.46 -11.02 -54.10
N ARG A 10 -3.91 -10.52 -52.98
CA ARG A 10 -3.12 -9.29 -52.93
C ARG A 10 -2.01 -9.39 -51.88
N LYS A 11 -0.85 -8.81 -52.20
CA LYS A 11 0.34 -8.76 -51.35
C LYS A 11 0.18 -7.71 -50.24
N GLY A 12 0.76 -7.97 -49.07
CA GLY A 12 0.98 -6.99 -48.00
C GLY A 12 2.38 -7.19 -47.40
N SER A 13 3.02 -6.11 -47.01
CA SER A 13 4.37 -6.08 -46.42
C SER A 13 4.40 -6.65 -45.00
N PRO A 14 5.57 -7.05 -44.45
CA PRO A 14 5.71 -7.19 -43.00
C PRO A 14 5.39 -5.85 -42.32
N VAL A 15 4.73 -5.91 -41.16
CA VAL A 15 4.51 -4.75 -40.29
C VAL A 15 5.59 -4.74 -39.22
N ASP A 16 6.15 -3.57 -38.96
CA ASP A 16 7.27 -3.38 -38.05
C ASP A 16 6.94 -3.67 -36.58
N ARG A 17 8.00 -3.85 -35.78
CA ARG A 17 7.91 -3.95 -34.33
C ARG A 17 7.56 -2.59 -33.73
N ASP A 18 6.48 -2.53 -32.98
CA ASP A 18 6.21 -1.42 -32.06
C ASP A 18 5.61 -1.95 -30.74
N GLN A 19 6.42 -2.76 -30.03
CA GLN A 19 6.16 -3.08 -28.63
C GLN A 19 6.54 -1.87 -27.77
N SER A 20 5.63 -0.91 -27.71
CA SER A 20 5.74 0.24 -26.81
C SER A 20 5.49 -0.21 -25.36
N ASP A 21 6.45 0.05 -24.47
CA ASP A 21 6.39 -0.33 -23.06
C ASP A 21 5.24 0.36 -22.32
N GLY A 22 4.14 -0.37 -22.16
CA GLY A 22 3.09 -0.01 -21.23
C GLY A 22 3.58 -0.14 -19.79
N LYS A 23 4.06 0.97 -19.20
CA LYS A 23 4.45 1.02 -17.77
C LYS A 23 3.40 0.29 -16.90
N PRO A 24 3.77 -0.73 -16.10
CA PRO A 24 2.81 -1.51 -15.32
C PRO A 24 2.21 -0.65 -14.20
N ALA A 25 1.03 -0.08 -14.48
CA ALA A 25 0.25 0.70 -13.54
C ALA A 25 -0.46 -0.21 -12.52
N PHE A 26 0.28 -0.66 -11.50
CA PHE A 26 -0.24 -1.49 -10.40
C PHE A 26 -1.52 -0.89 -9.81
N LYS A 27 -2.59 -1.70 -9.73
CA LYS A 27 -3.90 -1.30 -9.22
C LYS A 27 -3.93 -1.51 -7.71
N TYR A 28 -3.40 -0.55 -6.97
CA TYR A 28 -3.39 -0.57 -5.51
C TYR A 28 -4.81 -0.70 -4.92
N SER A 29 -5.04 -1.75 -4.13
CA SER A 29 -6.36 -2.04 -3.55
C SER A 29 -6.56 -1.33 -2.20
N PHE A 30 -7.40 -0.29 -2.20
CA PHE A 30 -7.79 0.47 -0.99
C PHE A 30 -8.96 -0.17 -0.22
N ALA A 31 -9.24 -1.46 -0.43
CA ALA A 31 -10.35 -2.18 0.23
C ALA A 31 -10.29 -2.10 1.76
N TYR A 32 -9.09 -2.09 2.34
CA TYR A 32 -8.86 -1.96 3.79
C TYR A 32 -9.35 -0.61 4.34
N GLU A 33 -9.04 0.49 3.64
CA GLU A 33 -9.43 1.83 4.07
C GLU A 33 -10.94 1.97 4.10
N ARG A 34 -11.65 1.40 3.11
CA ARG A 34 -13.11 1.34 3.10
C ARG A 34 -13.68 0.58 4.30
N ALA A 35 -13.08 -0.54 4.70
CA ALA A 35 -13.52 -1.29 5.89
C ALA A 35 -13.38 -0.45 7.18
N THR A 36 -12.19 0.10 7.43
CA THR A 36 -11.94 0.94 8.62
C THR A 36 -12.69 2.29 8.59
N LEU A 37 -13.05 2.81 7.41
CA LEU A 37 -13.92 3.98 7.27
C LEU A 37 -15.35 3.73 7.76
N TYR A 38 -15.81 2.48 7.95
CA TYR A 38 -17.13 2.24 8.55
C TYR A 38 -17.15 2.57 10.03
N GLU A 39 -16.10 2.24 10.80
CA GLU A 39 -15.97 2.70 12.20
C GLU A 39 -15.98 4.22 12.26
N TYR A 40 -15.18 4.87 11.42
CA TYR A 40 -15.13 6.34 11.36
C TYR A 40 -16.42 6.98 10.80
N LYS A 41 -17.30 6.22 10.13
CA LYS A 41 -18.67 6.65 9.77
C LYS A 41 -19.70 6.39 10.88
N PHE A 42 -19.51 5.36 11.70
CA PHE A 42 -20.28 5.20 12.94
C PHE A 42 -19.89 6.25 14.00
N GLU A 43 -18.70 6.86 13.91
CA GLU A 43 -18.24 7.93 14.80
C GLU A 43 -18.29 9.35 14.22
N ARG A 44 -18.62 9.55 12.93
CA ARG A 44 -18.85 10.88 12.34
C ARG A 44 -20.26 11.08 11.78
N GLN A 45 -21.11 11.73 12.57
CA GLN A 45 -22.11 12.64 12.01
C GLN A 45 -21.53 14.05 11.84
N ALA A 46 -20.84 14.22 10.71
CA ALA A 46 -20.60 15.49 10.04
C ALA A 46 -19.92 15.16 8.70
N GLU A 47 -20.68 15.20 7.60
CA GLU A 47 -20.06 15.40 6.29
C GLU A 47 -19.47 16.82 6.26
N PRO A 48 -18.31 17.04 5.60
CA PRO A 48 -17.87 18.41 5.35
C PRO A 48 -18.85 19.08 4.38
N ASP A 49 -19.25 20.32 4.65
CA ASP A 49 -20.18 21.06 3.79
C ASP A 49 -19.72 21.03 2.31
N GLU A 50 -20.65 20.86 1.37
CA GLU A 50 -20.34 20.95 -0.05
C GLU A 50 -19.95 22.39 -0.43
N VAL A 51 -18.65 22.68 -0.37
CA VAL A 51 -18.09 23.97 -0.78
C VAL A 51 -18.17 24.12 -2.31
N ASN A 52 -19.35 24.53 -2.76
CA ASN A 52 -19.67 24.84 -4.16
C ASN A 52 -18.54 25.64 -4.84
N PRO A 53 -18.00 25.21 -6.00
CA PRO A 53 -16.91 25.93 -6.66
C PRO A 53 -17.37 27.27 -7.26
N CYS A 54 -16.42 28.19 -7.48
CA CYS A 54 -16.69 29.48 -8.11
C CYS A 54 -17.16 29.30 -9.57
N LEU A 55 -18.41 29.65 -9.87
CA LEU A 55 -19.07 29.38 -11.16
C LEU A 55 -18.27 29.87 -12.40
N ARG A 56 -17.55 30.99 -12.27
CA ARG A 56 -16.76 31.60 -13.36
C ARG A 56 -15.49 30.83 -13.76
N CYS A 57 -14.87 30.11 -12.82
CA CYS A 57 -13.51 29.56 -12.99
C CYS A 57 -13.34 28.13 -12.44
N ASN A 58 -14.40 27.55 -11.89
CA ASN A 58 -14.48 26.20 -11.32
C ASN A 58 -13.41 25.85 -10.26
N LYS A 59 -12.91 26.86 -9.53
CA LYS A 59 -12.00 26.69 -8.39
C LYS A 59 -12.72 26.95 -7.07
N THR A 60 -12.40 26.19 -6.03
CA THR A 60 -12.90 26.38 -4.66
C THR A 60 -12.45 27.72 -4.10
N VAL A 61 -13.36 28.50 -3.50
CA VAL A 61 -13.01 29.79 -2.89
C VAL A 61 -12.53 29.54 -1.44
N SER A 62 -11.24 29.28 -1.26
CA SER A 62 -10.66 28.89 0.03
C SER A 62 -10.54 30.01 1.08
N ARG A 63 -11.06 31.21 0.80
CA ARG A 63 -11.11 32.35 1.72
C ARG A 63 -12.48 33.03 1.66
N PRO A 64 -13.25 33.09 2.78
CA PRO A 64 -14.52 33.82 2.82
C PRO A 64 -14.37 35.29 2.38
N ASP A 65 -13.24 35.92 2.72
CA ASP A 65 -12.91 37.31 2.40
C ASP A 65 -12.84 37.59 0.89
N GLU A 66 -12.65 36.56 0.06
CA GLU A 66 -12.58 36.65 -1.40
C GLU A 66 -13.84 36.09 -2.09
N MET A 67 -14.82 35.63 -1.33
CA MET A 67 -16.08 35.05 -1.82
C MET A 67 -17.16 36.12 -2.06
N VAL A 68 -17.97 35.90 -3.09
CA VAL A 68 -19.23 36.60 -3.37
C VAL A 68 -20.30 35.56 -3.69
N SER A 69 -21.09 35.21 -2.68
CA SER A 69 -22.26 34.34 -2.84
C SER A 69 -23.49 35.16 -3.24
N ILE A 70 -24.33 34.57 -4.09
CA ILE A 70 -25.56 35.19 -4.62
C ILE A 70 -26.75 34.20 -4.59
N GLY A 71 -26.75 33.29 -3.62
CA GLY A 71 -27.74 32.22 -3.45
C GLY A 71 -27.08 31.00 -2.80
N PRO A 72 -27.86 29.95 -2.45
CA PRO A 72 -27.31 28.75 -1.82
C PRO A 72 -26.28 28.04 -2.73
N ASP A 73 -26.61 27.86 -4.01
CA ASP A 73 -25.82 27.01 -4.93
C ASP A 73 -25.03 27.82 -5.98
N VAL A 74 -24.68 29.09 -5.67
CA VAL A 74 -23.97 29.99 -6.59
C VAL A 74 -23.04 30.96 -5.84
N GLN A 75 -21.73 30.74 -6.00
CA GLN A 75 -20.69 31.63 -5.50
C GLN A 75 -19.63 31.98 -6.56
N PHE A 76 -18.90 33.07 -6.34
CA PHE A 76 -17.84 33.59 -7.18
C PHE A 76 -16.66 34.08 -6.34
N HIS A 77 -15.44 34.09 -6.90
CA HIS A 77 -14.37 34.95 -6.38
C HIS A 77 -14.71 36.42 -6.67
N LYS A 78 -14.33 37.37 -5.80
CA LYS A 78 -14.50 38.82 -6.02
C LYS A 78 -13.97 39.30 -7.38
N GLN A 79 -12.82 38.78 -7.83
CA GLN A 79 -12.26 39.12 -9.15
C GLN A 79 -13.08 38.58 -10.34
N CYS A 80 -13.81 37.48 -10.11
CA CYS A 80 -14.68 36.79 -11.08
C CYS A 80 -16.11 37.35 -11.11
N PHE A 81 -16.48 38.20 -10.16
CA PHE A 81 -17.82 38.79 -10.03
C PHE A 81 -17.95 40.02 -10.95
N ARG A 82 -18.09 39.73 -12.24
CA ARG A 82 -18.11 40.69 -13.35
C ARG A 82 -19.30 40.45 -14.26
N CYS A 83 -19.79 41.49 -14.93
CA CYS A 83 -20.85 41.35 -15.93
C CYS A 83 -20.41 40.41 -17.05
N ARG A 84 -21.22 39.37 -17.32
CA ARG A 84 -20.94 38.36 -18.35
C ARG A 84 -20.72 38.93 -19.76
N ILE A 85 -21.30 40.10 -20.06
CA ILE A 85 -21.26 40.74 -21.38
C ILE A 85 -20.12 41.76 -21.50
N CYS A 86 -19.99 42.73 -20.58
CA CYS A 86 -18.98 43.80 -20.71
C CYS A 86 -17.76 43.67 -19.78
N GLY A 87 -17.65 42.63 -18.96
CA GLY A 87 -16.50 42.39 -18.07
C GLY A 87 -16.32 43.40 -16.92
N MET A 88 -17.19 44.41 -16.81
CA MET A 88 -17.18 45.38 -15.69
C MET A 88 -17.28 44.65 -14.34
N PRO A 89 -16.49 45.04 -13.32
CA PRO A 89 -16.70 44.61 -11.93
C PRO A 89 -18.12 44.92 -11.46
N LEU A 90 -18.69 43.99 -10.71
CA LEU A 90 -19.97 44.16 -10.02
C LEU A 90 -19.75 44.09 -8.51
N THR A 91 -20.77 44.49 -7.75
CA THR A 91 -20.89 44.24 -6.31
C THR A 91 -22.26 43.63 -6.03
N GLN A 92 -22.50 43.12 -4.82
CA GLN A 92 -23.83 42.62 -4.43
C GLN A 92 -24.96 43.67 -4.53
N GLN A 93 -24.64 44.94 -4.73
CA GLN A 93 -25.61 46.04 -4.94
C GLN A 93 -25.75 46.47 -6.42
N THR A 94 -24.83 46.07 -7.31
CA THR A 94 -24.82 46.52 -8.73
C THR A 94 -24.98 45.41 -9.75
N PHE A 95 -25.05 44.15 -9.31
CA PHE A 95 -25.38 43.01 -10.16
C PHE A 95 -26.88 42.85 -10.38
N TYR A 96 -27.22 42.25 -11.51
CA TYR A 96 -28.56 41.89 -11.94
C TYR A 96 -28.52 40.48 -12.56
N ARG A 97 -29.69 39.83 -12.63
CA ARG A 97 -29.89 38.47 -13.15
C ARG A 97 -31.03 38.42 -14.16
N ASN A 98 -31.02 37.41 -15.00
CA ASN A 98 -32.13 37.07 -15.88
C ASN A 98 -32.91 35.93 -15.22
N ASP A 99 -34.06 36.21 -14.60
CA ASP A 99 -34.70 35.20 -13.73
C ASP A 99 -35.14 33.93 -14.49
N ARG A 100 -35.31 34.00 -15.82
CA ARG A 100 -35.42 32.84 -16.73
C ARG A 100 -34.83 33.16 -18.11
N ILE A 101 -34.09 32.21 -18.70
CA ILE A 101 -33.81 32.15 -20.15
C ILE A 101 -34.12 30.74 -20.64
N ASN A 102 -34.98 30.60 -21.65
CA ASN A 102 -35.33 29.34 -22.32
C ASN A 102 -35.62 28.15 -21.37
N GLY A 103 -36.33 28.42 -20.27
CA GLY A 103 -36.75 27.40 -19.30
C GLY A 103 -35.69 26.97 -18.27
N ASN A 104 -34.44 27.42 -18.38
CA ASN A 104 -33.40 27.18 -17.39
C ASN A 104 -33.18 28.40 -16.47
N MET A 105 -32.72 28.14 -15.25
CA MET A 105 -32.32 29.15 -14.27
C MET A 105 -30.95 29.73 -14.66
N ASP A 106 -30.90 31.02 -15.01
CA ASP A 106 -29.63 31.68 -15.29
C ASP A 106 -28.84 31.94 -14.00
N LYS A 107 -27.70 31.28 -13.85
CA LYS A 107 -26.79 31.44 -12.70
C LYS A 107 -25.79 32.58 -12.88
N GLU A 108 -25.74 33.24 -14.05
CA GLU A 108 -24.80 34.33 -14.36
C GLU A 108 -25.19 35.69 -13.78
N VAL A 109 -24.29 36.67 -13.93
CA VAL A 109 -24.47 38.04 -13.42
C VAL A 109 -24.17 39.14 -14.46
N TYR A 110 -24.97 40.19 -14.43
CA TYR A 110 -25.04 41.25 -15.43
C TYR A 110 -25.04 42.64 -14.76
N CYS A 111 -24.62 43.69 -15.47
CA CYS A 111 -24.86 45.07 -15.04
C CYS A 111 -26.23 45.57 -15.53
N LYS A 112 -26.70 46.69 -14.97
CA LYS A 112 -28.01 47.30 -15.26
C LYS A 112 -28.33 47.51 -16.74
N THR A 113 -27.32 47.67 -17.60
CA THR A 113 -27.46 47.89 -19.06
C THR A 113 -27.52 46.60 -19.89
N HIS A 114 -27.18 45.45 -19.28
CA HIS A 114 -26.99 44.16 -19.94
C HIS A 114 -27.85 43.02 -19.35
N VAL A 115 -28.57 43.26 -18.25
CA VAL A 115 -29.68 42.39 -17.84
C VAL A 115 -30.80 42.43 -18.89
N GLY A 116 -31.47 41.30 -19.09
CA GLY A 116 -32.56 41.12 -20.05
C GLY A 116 -32.11 41.04 -21.52
N LYS A 117 -30.81 40.85 -21.78
CA LYS A 117 -30.25 40.78 -23.14
C LYS A 117 -29.36 39.54 -23.30
N THR A 118 -29.59 38.76 -24.34
CA THR A 118 -28.66 37.69 -24.74
C THR A 118 -27.46 38.26 -25.49
N PRO A 119 -26.32 37.52 -25.58
CA PRO A 119 -25.13 38.00 -26.29
C PRO A 119 -25.32 38.30 -27.79
N GLY A 120 -26.42 37.82 -28.41
CA GLY A 120 -26.74 38.10 -29.82
C GLY A 120 -27.61 39.35 -30.05
N GLU A 121 -28.14 39.98 -28.99
CA GLU A 121 -29.08 41.10 -29.08
C GLU A 121 -28.41 42.47 -28.85
N ILE A 122 -27.08 42.54 -28.98
CA ILE A 122 -26.29 43.76 -28.70
C ILE A 122 -25.28 44.07 -29.81
N GLU A 123 -25.74 44.01 -31.06
CA GLU A 123 -25.14 44.82 -32.13
C GLU A 123 -25.86 46.17 -32.16
N GLY A 124 -25.12 47.29 -32.10
CA GLY A 124 -25.71 48.64 -32.19
C GLY A 124 -25.93 49.39 -30.86
N ALA A 125 -25.10 49.19 -29.83
CA ALA A 125 -25.04 50.06 -28.65
C ALA A 125 -23.65 50.71 -28.51
N THR A 126 -23.53 51.98 -28.92
CA THR A 126 -22.24 52.70 -29.01
C THR A 126 -21.54 52.84 -27.66
N ILE A 127 -20.30 52.33 -27.55
CA ILE A 127 -19.45 52.53 -26.37
C ILE A 127 -18.88 53.96 -26.40
N THR A 128 -19.54 54.89 -25.71
CA THR A 128 -19.01 56.22 -25.45
C THR A 128 -17.88 56.17 -24.42
N GLN A 129 -16.64 56.03 -24.90
CA GLN A 129 -15.44 56.18 -24.07
C GLN A 129 -15.25 57.66 -23.68
N THR A 130 -15.69 58.05 -22.48
CA THR A 130 -15.38 59.36 -21.88
C THR A 130 -13.95 59.39 -21.33
N THR A 131 -12.96 59.43 -22.23
CA THR A 131 -11.56 59.68 -21.86
C THR A 131 -11.34 61.15 -21.51
N ALA A 132 -11.12 61.44 -20.22
CA ALA A 132 -10.57 62.71 -19.78
C ALA A 132 -9.07 62.82 -20.17
N PRO A 133 -8.51 64.03 -20.38
CA PRO A 133 -7.43 64.20 -21.36
C PRO A 133 -6.01 63.97 -20.83
N VAL A 134 -5.15 63.51 -21.74
CA VAL A 134 -3.69 63.42 -21.59
C VAL A 134 -3.06 64.82 -21.59
N ARG A 135 -2.14 65.08 -20.67
CA ARG A 135 -1.03 66.04 -20.88
C ARG A 135 0.18 65.24 -21.33
N GLY A 136 0.65 65.51 -22.56
CA GLY A 136 1.67 64.70 -23.23
C GLY A 136 3.12 65.14 -22.96
N GLY A 137 4.07 64.36 -23.49
CA GLY A 137 5.50 64.58 -23.32
C GLY A 137 6.38 63.55 -24.02
N SER A 138 6.10 63.22 -25.28
CA SER A 138 6.90 62.25 -26.05
C SER A 138 8.29 62.80 -26.39
N LYS A 139 9.31 61.93 -26.39
CA LYS A 139 10.13 61.64 -27.59
C LYS A 139 11.09 60.46 -27.39
N ASP A 140 11.55 59.96 -28.54
CA ASP A 140 12.26 58.70 -28.71
C ASP A 140 13.79 58.79 -28.53
N SER A 141 14.44 57.63 -28.68
CA SER A 141 15.89 57.40 -28.85
C SER A 141 16.55 58.26 -29.96
N PRO A 142 17.91 58.39 -30.08
CA PRO A 142 18.86 57.28 -29.87
C PRO A 142 20.31 57.60 -29.38
N ASN A 143 21.07 56.51 -29.17
CA ASN A 143 22.52 56.31 -29.37
C ASN A 143 23.62 57.30 -28.87
N SER A 144 24.50 56.70 -28.04
CA SER A 144 25.98 56.69 -28.15
C SER A 144 26.85 57.67 -27.32
N LYS A 145 27.93 57.08 -26.77
CA LYS A 145 29.23 57.66 -26.33
C LYS A 145 29.17 58.86 -25.36
N TYR A 146 29.72 58.74 -24.15
CA TYR A 146 31.18 58.76 -23.97
C TYR A 146 31.70 57.86 -22.82
N ILE A 147 33.03 57.63 -22.84
CA ILE A 147 33.84 56.94 -21.81
C ILE A 147 34.58 58.02 -20.97
N ILE A 148 35.27 57.60 -19.89
CA ILE A 148 36.16 58.35 -18.97
C ILE A 148 35.43 58.70 -17.65
N GLN A 149 35.99 58.47 -16.44
CA GLN A 149 37.39 58.18 -16.09
C GLN A 149 37.59 56.97 -15.15
N ILE A 150 38.81 56.43 -15.19
CA ILE A 150 39.31 55.34 -14.32
C ILE A 150 40.00 55.95 -13.10
N GLN A 151 39.78 55.36 -11.90
CA GLN A 151 40.83 55.27 -10.90
C GLN A 151 40.98 53.84 -10.37
N GLY A 152 42.18 53.29 -10.56
CA GLY A 152 42.66 52.10 -9.89
C GLY A 152 44.16 52.00 -10.10
N LYS A 153 44.94 51.86 -9.02
CA LYS A 153 46.34 51.38 -9.04
C LYS A 153 46.87 51.07 -7.63
N SER A 154 46.79 49.78 -7.29
CA SER A 154 47.91 48.95 -6.80
C SER A 154 49.02 49.56 -5.91
N LYS A 155 49.32 48.87 -4.80
CA LYS A 155 50.72 48.58 -4.42
C LYS A 155 50.88 47.26 -3.63
N LYS A 156 51.78 46.42 -4.12
CA LYS A 156 52.56 45.37 -3.40
C LYS A 156 53.96 45.98 -3.09
N PRO A 157 54.91 45.26 -2.46
CA PRO A 157 54.83 44.39 -1.27
C PRO A 157 55.96 44.75 -0.25
N ALA A 158 56.07 44.05 0.89
CA ALA A 158 57.36 43.62 1.49
C ALA A 158 57.16 42.65 2.68
N SER A 159 58.15 41.79 2.89
CA SER A 159 58.40 40.94 4.06
C SER A 159 59.87 41.20 4.51
N PRO A 160 60.52 40.46 5.44
CA PRO A 160 60.05 39.39 6.34
C PRO A 160 60.53 39.56 7.82
N GLN A 161 60.20 38.59 8.69
CA GLN A 161 61.21 37.89 9.51
C GLN A 161 60.70 36.52 10.00
N SER A 162 61.63 35.63 10.35
CA SER A 162 61.41 34.22 10.72
C SER A 162 61.68 33.99 12.23
N VAL A 163 61.59 32.79 12.85
CA VAL A 163 62.61 31.70 12.80
C VAL A 163 62.10 30.47 13.61
N THR A 164 61.94 29.31 12.96
CA THR A 164 62.10 27.88 13.42
C THR A 164 61.49 27.38 14.77
N SER A 165 61.36 26.11 15.19
CA SER A 165 61.52 24.70 14.72
C SER A 165 61.01 23.79 15.87
N ALA A 166 60.76 22.46 15.83
CA ALA A 166 60.46 21.40 14.86
C ALA A 166 60.69 20.04 15.59
N ARG A 167 60.12 18.92 15.08
CA ARG A 167 60.47 17.49 15.31
C ARG A 167 59.98 16.69 16.55
N ASN A 168 59.27 15.60 16.22
CA ASN A 168 59.50 14.17 16.55
C ASN A 168 59.36 13.59 17.99
N ALA A 169 58.32 12.73 18.12
CA ALA A 169 58.34 11.30 18.52
C ALA A 169 58.98 10.78 19.84
N SER A 170 58.15 10.02 20.59
CA SER A 170 58.39 8.72 21.27
C SER A 170 59.61 8.56 22.23
N PRO A 171 59.41 7.98 23.44
CA PRO A 171 59.18 6.53 23.55
C PRO A 171 58.23 6.07 24.68
N SER A 172 58.08 4.74 24.80
CA SER A 172 57.27 4.01 25.78
C SER A 172 58.08 3.53 27.00
N THR A 173 57.42 3.31 28.16
CA THR A 173 57.69 2.20 29.11
C THR A 173 56.59 2.07 30.19
N THR A 174 56.70 1.07 31.07
CA THR A 174 55.59 0.44 31.84
C THR A 174 55.70 0.63 33.37
N PHE A 175 54.63 0.25 34.09
CA PHE A 175 54.47 -0.02 35.55
C PHE A 175 53.75 1.04 36.40
N GLY A 176 52.90 0.54 37.31
CA GLY A 176 52.18 1.34 38.33
C GLY A 176 50.79 0.76 38.67
N SER A 177 50.69 -0.10 39.69
CA SER A 177 49.42 -0.66 40.17
C SER A 177 48.88 0.13 41.38
N SER A 178 47.54 0.32 41.48
CA SER A 178 46.72 -0.02 42.69
C SER A 178 45.33 0.65 42.75
N ASN A 179 44.34 -0.18 43.13
CA ASN A 179 43.18 0.08 44.01
C ASN A 179 42.10 1.16 43.69
N TYR A 180 40.91 0.62 43.34
CA TYR A 180 39.57 0.94 43.90
C TYR A 180 39.18 2.39 44.27
N THR A 181 38.20 2.95 43.55
CA THR A 181 36.81 3.11 44.06
C THR A 181 35.80 3.41 42.92
N MET A 182 34.49 3.38 43.22
CA MET A 182 33.37 3.41 42.27
C MET A 182 32.98 4.82 41.78
N ASN A 183 32.68 4.97 40.48
CA ASN A 183 31.33 5.31 39.97
C ASN A 183 31.35 5.70 38.47
N GLY A 184 30.31 5.33 37.71
CA GLY A 184 29.95 5.99 36.43
C GLY A 184 29.87 5.10 35.17
N THR A 185 28.63 4.90 34.70
CA THR A 185 28.18 4.85 33.28
C THR A 185 29.14 4.39 32.17
N GLY A 186 28.80 3.30 31.47
CA GLY A 186 29.42 2.94 30.19
C GLY A 186 28.96 1.59 29.63
N GLY A 187 27.80 1.53 28.98
CA GLY A 187 27.33 0.31 28.30
C GLY A 187 27.91 0.18 26.89
N SER A 188 28.33 -1.02 26.50
CA SER A 188 28.69 -1.37 25.12
C SER A 188 28.13 -2.74 24.77
N LEU A 189 27.41 -2.85 23.65
CA LEU A 189 26.80 -4.10 23.21
C LEU A 189 27.82 -4.94 22.43
N THR A 190 27.96 -6.21 22.81
CA THR A 190 28.56 -7.23 21.94
C THR A 190 27.47 -8.01 21.25
N SER A 191 27.60 -8.19 19.93
CA SER A 191 26.62 -8.88 19.10
C SER A 191 26.68 -10.39 19.31
N VAL A 192 25.51 -11.03 19.46
CA VAL A 192 25.36 -12.48 19.41
C VAL A 192 24.39 -12.80 18.27
N THR A 193 24.89 -13.44 17.23
CA THR A 193 24.06 -13.94 16.12
C THR A 193 23.40 -15.26 16.51
N PRO A 194 22.10 -15.46 16.25
CA PRO A 194 21.48 -16.76 16.45
C PRO A 194 22.03 -17.77 15.43
N ARG A 195 22.65 -18.85 15.90
CA ARG A 195 22.87 -20.04 15.08
C ARG A 195 21.62 -20.92 15.11
N SER A 196 21.29 -21.53 13.97
CA SER A 196 20.34 -22.64 13.92
C SER A 196 20.82 -23.80 14.79
N PHE A 197 19.92 -24.34 15.61
CA PHE A 197 20.12 -25.57 16.35
C PHE A 197 18.89 -26.45 16.21
N ASP A 198 19.02 -27.52 15.43
CA ASP A 198 18.09 -28.64 15.48
C ASP A 198 18.14 -29.27 16.88
N TYR A 199 16.97 -29.56 17.47
CA TYR A 199 16.88 -30.36 18.68
C TYR A 199 16.16 -31.67 18.42
N THR A 200 16.94 -32.75 18.45
CA THR A 200 16.41 -34.12 18.53
C THR A 200 15.85 -34.37 19.93
N ASN A 201 14.86 -35.26 20.02
CA ASN A 201 14.18 -35.58 21.29
C ASN A 201 15.15 -36.12 22.35
N SER A 202 15.14 -35.49 23.52
CA SER A 202 15.62 -36.07 24.77
C SER A 202 14.60 -35.78 25.87
N MET A 203 14.04 -36.84 26.48
CA MET A 203 13.03 -36.69 27.53
C MET A 203 13.65 -36.19 28.84
N GLY A 204 13.36 -34.94 29.20
CA GLY A 204 13.65 -34.37 30.52
C GLY A 204 12.36 -34.20 31.32
N ASN A 205 12.14 -35.04 32.35
CA ASN A 205 10.87 -35.10 33.06
C ASN A 205 10.77 -34.02 34.15
N HIS A 206 10.34 -32.81 33.78
CA HIS A 206 9.96 -31.75 34.73
C HIS A 206 8.46 -31.46 34.66
N SER A 207 7.75 -31.88 35.70
CA SER A 207 6.29 -31.77 35.81
C SER A 207 5.86 -30.35 36.23
N SER A 208 5.82 -29.42 35.29
CA SER A 208 5.01 -28.21 35.43
C SER A 208 3.53 -28.61 35.40
N GLN A 209 2.84 -28.56 36.55
CA GLN A 209 1.41 -28.82 36.63
C GLN A 209 0.64 -27.74 35.86
N SER A 210 0.11 -28.08 34.69
CA SER A 210 -0.83 -27.24 33.97
C SER A 210 -2.16 -27.22 34.72
N PHE A 211 -2.50 -26.07 35.31
CA PHE A 211 -3.88 -25.77 35.73
C PHE A 211 -4.74 -25.54 34.48
N ALA A 212 -5.05 -26.62 33.77
CA ALA A 212 -6.04 -26.59 32.70
C ALA A 212 -7.40 -26.21 33.31
N HIS A 213 -8.07 -25.22 32.72
CA HIS A 213 -9.43 -24.91 33.11
C HIS A 213 -10.34 -26.12 32.84
N PRO A 214 -11.26 -26.46 33.75
CA PRO A 214 -12.21 -27.53 33.50
C PRO A 214 -13.06 -27.18 32.29
N LYS A 215 -13.15 -28.11 31.35
CA LYS A 215 -13.98 -27.95 30.15
C LYS A 215 -15.45 -27.99 30.53
N ASN A 216 -16.26 -27.20 29.83
CA ASN A 216 -17.73 -27.25 29.93
C ASN A 216 -18.23 -28.68 29.68
N VAL A 217 -19.34 -29.09 30.31
CA VAL A 217 -19.97 -30.39 30.04
C VAL A 217 -20.95 -30.24 28.88
N LEU A 218 -21.76 -29.18 28.89
CA LEU A 218 -22.61 -28.82 27.75
C LEU A 218 -21.77 -28.12 26.65
N VAL A 219 -21.18 -28.87 25.72
CA VAL A 219 -20.33 -28.32 24.64
C VAL A 219 -20.97 -28.42 23.27
N SER A 220 -21.55 -29.58 22.90
CA SER A 220 -22.14 -29.82 21.59
C SER A 220 -23.55 -29.25 21.47
N PHE A 221 -24.13 -29.35 20.28
CA PHE A 221 -25.56 -29.14 20.07
C PHE A 221 -26.43 -30.14 20.84
N GLU A 222 -26.07 -31.43 20.80
CA GLU A 222 -26.87 -32.49 21.40
C GLU A 222 -26.95 -32.34 22.93
N ASP A 223 -25.89 -31.83 23.57
CA ASP A 223 -25.90 -31.59 25.01
C ASP A 223 -26.92 -30.50 25.39
N PHE A 224 -27.00 -29.41 24.61
CA PHE A 224 -27.98 -28.33 24.80
C PHE A 224 -29.42 -28.81 24.56
N GLU A 225 -29.65 -29.66 23.56
CA GLU A 225 -30.97 -30.23 23.25
C GLU A 225 -31.41 -31.25 24.31
N ARG A 226 -30.51 -32.12 24.78
CA ARG A 226 -30.79 -33.14 25.80
C ARG A 226 -30.98 -32.57 27.22
N SER A 227 -30.36 -31.44 27.54
CA SER A 227 -30.49 -30.75 28.83
C SER A 227 -31.66 -29.75 28.88
N GLY A 228 -32.36 -29.52 27.76
CA GLY A 228 -33.47 -28.56 27.69
C GLY A 228 -33.05 -27.10 27.81
N VAL A 229 -31.82 -26.77 27.39
CA VAL A 229 -31.31 -25.39 27.42
C VAL A 229 -32.12 -24.49 26.50
N PHE A 230 -32.39 -24.91 25.27
CA PHE A 230 -33.08 -24.06 24.28
C PHE A 230 -34.49 -23.65 24.75
N GLU A 231 -35.24 -24.54 25.38
CA GLU A 231 -36.56 -24.25 25.95
C GLU A 231 -36.47 -23.19 27.07
N ALA A 232 -35.48 -23.32 27.96
CA ALA A 232 -35.23 -22.34 29.01
C ALA A 232 -34.76 -20.98 28.46
N GLN A 233 -33.93 -21.00 27.40
CA GLN A 233 -33.46 -19.81 26.70
C GLN A 233 -34.60 -19.01 26.06
N VAL A 234 -35.58 -19.66 25.40
CA VAL A 234 -36.76 -18.97 24.85
C VAL A 234 -37.52 -18.19 25.93
N HIS A 235 -37.70 -18.78 27.11
CA HIS A 235 -38.38 -18.13 28.24
C HIS A 235 -37.58 -16.98 28.86
N LEU A 236 -36.25 -17.05 28.86
CA LEU A 236 -35.38 -15.95 29.30
C LEU A 236 -35.34 -14.82 28.27
N GLU A 237 -35.17 -15.14 26.98
CA GLU A 237 -35.12 -14.18 25.89
C GLU A 237 -36.42 -13.37 25.76
N GLN A 238 -37.58 -13.98 25.98
CA GLN A 238 -38.86 -13.25 26.00
C GLN A 238 -38.88 -12.16 27.09
N ARG A 239 -38.31 -12.42 28.28
CA ARG A 239 -38.18 -11.39 29.32
C ARG A 239 -37.19 -10.31 28.92
N HIS A 240 -36.03 -10.68 28.38
CA HIS A 240 -35.01 -9.74 27.89
C HIS A 240 -35.54 -8.80 26.79
N ARG A 241 -36.41 -9.32 25.92
CA ARG A 241 -37.12 -8.56 24.88
C ARG A 241 -38.08 -7.52 25.44
N GLU A 242 -38.87 -7.88 26.45
CA GLU A 242 -39.74 -6.92 27.13
C GLU A 242 -38.96 -5.81 27.84
N GLU A 243 -37.78 -6.12 28.39
CA GLU A 243 -36.89 -5.10 28.96
C GLU A 243 -36.29 -4.19 27.90
N GLU A 244 -35.82 -4.75 26.78
CA GLU A 244 -35.32 -3.98 25.63
C GLU A 244 -36.41 -3.02 25.10
N GLU A 245 -37.65 -3.48 24.97
CA GLU A 245 -38.79 -2.65 24.57
C GLU A 245 -39.19 -1.60 25.60
N ARG A 246 -38.98 -1.84 26.91
CA ARG A 246 -39.18 -0.83 27.96
C ARG A 246 -38.08 0.23 27.90
N LEU A 247 -36.82 -0.17 27.75
CA LEU A 247 -35.68 0.75 27.63
C LEU A 247 -35.76 1.59 26.35
N GLN A 248 -36.09 1.00 25.20
CA GLN A 248 -36.26 1.73 23.95
C GLN A 248 -37.38 2.79 24.02
N ARG A 249 -38.49 2.50 24.72
CA ARG A 249 -39.54 3.50 24.98
C ARG A 249 -39.06 4.63 25.88
N PHE A 250 -38.43 4.30 27.00
CA PHE A 250 -37.88 5.29 27.94
C PHE A 250 -36.90 6.25 27.26
N LEU A 251 -35.95 5.72 26.48
CA LEU A 251 -34.97 6.51 25.72
C LEU A 251 -35.63 7.37 24.63
N SER A 252 -36.69 6.90 23.99
CA SER A 252 -37.46 7.69 23.01
C SER A 252 -38.17 8.87 23.69
N GLU A 253 -38.80 8.64 24.84
CA GLU A 253 -39.44 9.71 25.61
C GLU A 253 -38.43 10.73 26.15
N GLU A 254 -37.27 10.28 26.64
CA GLU A 254 -36.19 11.13 27.14
C GLU A 254 -35.63 12.00 26.01
N ARG A 255 -35.39 11.41 24.83
CA ARG A 255 -35.01 12.13 23.61
C ARG A 255 -36.06 13.17 23.21
N GLU A 256 -37.35 12.84 23.23
CA GLU A 256 -38.41 13.82 22.96
C GLU A 256 -38.46 14.95 23.99
N LYS A 257 -38.24 14.66 25.27
CA LYS A 257 -38.25 15.66 26.36
C LYS A 257 -37.09 16.65 26.22
N GLU A 258 -35.87 16.18 25.93
CA GLU A 258 -34.72 17.07 25.69
C GLU A 258 -34.86 17.85 24.37
N MET A 259 -35.40 17.25 23.31
CA MET A 259 -35.70 17.96 22.05
C MET A 259 -36.71 19.10 22.25
N ARG A 260 -37.75 18.89 23.08
CA ARG A 260 -38.72 19.95 23.42
C ARG A 260 -38.06 21.06 24.24
N LYS A 261 -37.32 20.73 25.31
CA LYS A 261 -36.58 21.73 26.11
C LYS A 261 -35.62 22.59 25.27
N LEU A 262 -34.94 21.98 24.32
CA LEU A 262 -34.04 22.66 23.39
C LEU A 262 -34.81 23.67 22.52
N ASP A 263 -35.92 23.23 21.92
CA ASP A 263 -36.77 24.07 21.09
C ASP A 263 -37.43 25.20 21.90
N ASP A 264 -37.92 24.91 23.10
CA ASP A 264 -38.52 25.89 24.03
C ASP A 264 -37.48 26.95 24.46
N SER A 265 -36.25 26.54 24.78
CA SER A 265 -35.12 27.44 25.12
C SER A 265 -34.78 28.37 23.96
N ILE A 266 -34.66 27.83 22.76
CA ILE A 266 -34.34 28.63 21.55
C ILE A 266 -35.51 29.53 21.18
N HIS A 267 -36.75 29.08 21.38
CA HIS A 267 -37.94 29.90 21.13
C HIS A 267 -38.00 31.10 22.07
N GLY A 268 -37.81 30.90 23.38
CA GLY A 268 -37.79 31.98 24.37
C GLY A 268 -36.64 32.97 24.17
N GLU A 269 -35.43 32.49 23.86
CA GLU A 269 -34.30 33.38 23.51
C GLU A 269 -34.57 34.19 22.23
N LYS A 270 -35.21 33.58 21.22
CA LYS A 270 -35.61 34.27 19.99
C LYS A 270 -36.73 35.29 20.24
N GLU A 271 -37.68 35.01 21.13
CA GLU A 271 -38.72 35.95 21.52
C GLU A 271 -38.15 37.16 22.28
N LEU A 272 -37.19 36.94 23.19
CA LEU A 272 -36.48 38.03 23.87
C LEU A 272 -35.73 38.94 22.88
N ALA A 273 -34.98 38.35 21.94
CA ALA A 273 -34.28 39.11 20.91
C ALA A 273 -35.25 39.86 19.96
N ALA A 274 -36.42 39.27 19.66
CA ALA A 274 -37.45 39.94 18.87
C ALA A 274 -38.13 41.08 19.66
N ALA A 275 -38.35 40.92 20.96
CA ALA A 275 -38.89 41.97 21.83
C ALA A 275 -37.90 43.14 22.02
N GLU A 276 -36.60 42.85 22.12
CA GLU A 276 -35.55 43.89 22.11
C GLU A 276 -35.51 44.64 20.78
N LEU A 277 -35.58 43.94 19.64
CA LEU A 277 -35.68 44.56 18.31
C LEU A 277 -36.92 45.47 18.21
N LEU A 278 -38.08 45.02 18.69
CA LEU A 278 -39.32 45.81 18.72
C LEU A 278 -39.21 47.02 19.64
N SER A 279 -38.64 46.90 20.84
CA SER A 279 -38.43 48.03 21.75
C SER A 279 -37.47 49.08 21.14
N ASN A 280 -36.46 48.64 20.39
CA ASN A 280 -35.56 49.53 19.66
C ASN A 280 -36.27 50.23 18.49
N ILE A 281 -37.16 49.52 17.77
CA ILE A 281 -38.05 50.11 16.75
C ILE A 281 -38.97 51.17 17.36
N ASP A 282 -39.60 50.90 18.51
CA ASP A 282 -40.50 51.84 19.17
C ASP A 282 -39.77 53.12 19.62
N GLN A 283 -38.57 52.99 20.22
CA GLN A 283 -37.72 54.15 20.56
C GLN A 283 -37.33 54.98 19.34
N LEU A 284 -37.00 54.33 18.22
CA LEU A 284 -36.69 55.00 16.96
C LEU A 284 -37.94 55.65 16.31
N SER A 285 -39.13 55.06 16.48
CA SER A 285 -40.39 55.58 15.93
C SER A 285 -40.84 56.92 16.56
N LEU A 286 -40.44 57.15 17.81
CA LEU A 286 -40.71 58.37 18.57
C LEU A 286 -39.83 59.55 18.13
N GLN A 287 -38.86 59.34 17.23
CA GLN A 287 -38.03 60.38 16.61
C GLN A 287 -38.37 60.47 15.11
N HIS A 288 -38.70 61.66 14.64
CA HIS A 288 -39.51 61.85 13.42
C HIS A 288 -38.93 61.29 12.10
N SER A 289 -39.88 60.92 11.23
CA SER A 289 -39.81 60.75 9.76
C SER A 289 -39.28 59.41 9.22
N ALA A 290 -40.21 58.58 8.74
CA ALA A 290 -39.92 57.31 8.08
C ALA A 290 -39.68 57.48 6.57
N ALA A 291 -38.58 56.92 6.07
CA ALA A 291 -38.31 56.73 4.65
C ALA A 291 -37.33 55.58 4.32
N GLY A 292 -36.37 55.28 5.22
CA GLY A 292 -35.27 54.33 4.93
C GLY A 292 -35.23 53.02 5.74
N SER A 293 -35.89 52.94 6.90
CA SER A 293 -35.63 51.88 7.90
C SER A 293 -36.13 50.47 7.54
N SER A 294 -37.17 50.35 6.70
CA SER A 294 -37.83 49.07 6.41
C SER A 294 -36.87 47.98 5.89
N LEU A 295 -35.92 48.36 5.02
CA LEU A 295 -34.95 47.42 4.45
C LEU A 295 -33.92 46.96 5.50
N ASP A 296 -33.58 47.82 6.46
CA ASP A 296 -32.58 47.57 7.50
C ASP A 296 -33.14 46.60 8.56
N LEU A 297 -34.38 46.83 8.99
CA LEU A 297 -35.11 45.94 9.91
C LEU A 297 -35.36 44.54 9.32
N VAL A 298 -35.54 44.43 8.00
CA VAL A 298 -35.62 43.13 7.32
C VAL A 298 -34.28 42.39 7.35
N HIS A 299 -33.15 43.08 7.13
CA HIS A 299 -31.83 42.46 7.24
C HIS A 299 -31.50 42.05 8.69
N GLU A 300 -31.79 42.89 9.69
CA GLU A 300 -31.49 42.54 11.08
C GLU A 300 -32.40 41.40 11.59
N ARG A 301 -33.67 41.35 11.17
CA ARG A 301 -34.52 40.17 11.39
C ARG A 301 -33.91 38.92 10.75
N GLN A 302 -33.47 38.98 9.50
CA GLN A 302 -32.83 37.84 8.82
C GLN A 302 -31.55 37.40 9.53
N ARG A 303 -30.75 38.34 10.04
CA ARG A 303 -29.53 38.08 10.83
C ARG A 303 -29.85 37.39 12.16
N ILE A 304 -30.89 37.80 12.86
CA ILE A 304 -31.38 37.15 14.08
C ILE A 304 -31.89 35.73 13.77
N GLU A 305 -32.66 35.55 12.69
CA GLU A 305 -33.14 34.23 12.26
C GLU A 305 -32.00 33.28 11.82
N GLU A 306 -30.97 33.81 11.17
CA GLU A 306 -29.75 33.08 10.81
C GLU A 306 -28.90 32.71 12.04
N HIS A 307 -28.75 33.63 12.99
CA HIS A 307 -28.03 33.39 14.24
C HIS A 307 -28.70 32.28 15.06
N PHE A 308 -30.01 32.38 15.29
CA PHE A 308 -30.74 31.34 16.03
C PHE A 308 -30.83 30.01 15.26
N ARG A 309 -30.69 29.99 13.92
CA ARG A 309 -30.53 28.73 13.18
C ARG A 309 -29.21 28.03 13.53
N ARG A 310 -28.09 28.76 13.49
CA ARG A 310 -26.76 28.21 13.82
C ARG A 310 -26.64 27.80 15.28
N VAL A 311 -27.19 28.61 16.20
CA VAL A 311 -27.27 28.27 17.62
C VAL A 311 -28.16 27.03 17.83
N ARG A 312 -29.25 26.87 17.07
CA ARG A 312 -30.06 25.65 17.07
C ARG A 312 -29.27 24.45 16.56
N GLU A 313 -28.57 24.56 15.43
CA GLU A 313 -27.76 23.49 14.84
C GLU A 313 -26.64 23.04 15.79
N GLU A 314 -25.90 23.98 16.41
CA GLU A 314 -24.83 23.69 17.37
C GLU A 314 -25.36 23.07 18.66
N ARG A 315 -26.42 23.63 19.26
CA ARG A 315 -27.02 23.06 20.49
C ARG A 315 -27.70 21.72 20.22
N LEU A 316 -28.38 21.56 19.09
CA LEU A 316 -28.99 20.31 18.64
C LEU A 316 -27.93 19.22 18.57
N LYS A 317 -26.81 19.48 17.88
CA LYS A 317 -25.69 18.54 17.81
C LYS A 317 -25.18 18.15 19.19
N ASN A 318 -24.91 19.14 20.05
CA ASN A 318 -24.44 18.88 21.42
C ASN A 318 -25.43 18.06 22.27
N VAL A 319 -26.74 18.21 22.05
CA VAL A 319 -27.79 17.42 22.73
C VAL A 319 -27.91 16.02 22.12
N THR A 320 -27.89 15.87 20.80
CA THR A 320 -27.97 14.56 20.14
C THR A 320 -26.74 13.69 20.40
N ASP A 321 -25.54 14.28 20.40
CA ASP A 321 -24.29 13.56 20.68
C ASP A 321 -24.28 13.01 22.12
N ARG A 322 -24.77 13.80 23.10
CA ARG A 322 -24.93 13.36 24.49
C ARG A 322 -25.96 12.24 24.63
N LEU A 323 -27.16 12.43 24.06
CA LEU A 323 -28.23 11.44 24.11
C LEU A 323 -27.83 10.12 23.44
N ALA A 324 -27.10 10.17 22.31
CA ALA A 324 -26.59 8.99 21.63
C ALA A 324 -25.53 8.25 22.47
N SER A 325 -24.65 8.99 23.15
CA SER A 325 -23.65 8.41 24.06
C SER A 325 -24.31 7.70 25.26
N ASP A 326 -25.29 8.35 25.89
CA ASP A 326 -26.05 7.79 27.01
C ASP A 326 -26.90 6.57 26.59
N GLU A 327 -27.56 6.64 25.44
CA GLU A 327 -28.30 5.51 24.85
C GLU A 327 -27.37 4.32 24.57
N LYS A 328 -26.19 4.55 23.96
CA LYS A 328 -25.17 3.53 23.71
C LYS A 328 -24.66 2.91 25.03
N MET A 329 -24.39 3.74 26.04
CA MET A 329 -23.92 3.29 27.36
C MET A 329 -24.95 2.43 28.09
N ARG A 330 -26.22 2.87 28.13
CA ARG A 330 -27.31 2.15 28.82
C ARG A 330 -27.67 0.85 28.09
N THR A 331 -27.71 0.88 26.75
CA THR A 331 -27.92 -0.32 25.92
C THR A 331 -26.80 -1.33 26.13
N SER A 332 -25.53 -0.90 26.15
CA SER A 332 -24.41 -1.83 26.38
C SER A 332 -24.44 -2.47 27.78
N LYS A 333 -24.81 -1.71 28.82
CA LYS A 333 -25.00 -2.24 30.18
C LYS A 333 -26.15 -3.25 30.27
N MET A 334 -27.23 -3.06 29.52
CA MET A 334 -28.32 -4.03 29.41
C MET A 334 -27.87 -5.31 28.69
N VAL A 335 -27.20 -5.21 27.55
CA VAL A 335 -26.68 -6.37 26.79
C VAL A 335 -25.67 -7.17 27.62
N GLU A 336 -24.82 -6.50 28.41
CA GLU A 336 -23.89 -7.13 29.34
C GLU A 336 -24.64 -7.99 30.38
N ARG A 337 -25.64 -7.40 31.06
CA ARG A 337 -26.43 -8.10 32.08
C ARG A 337 -27.24 -9.26 31.49
N GLN A 338 -27.87 -9.06 30.33
CA GLN A 338 -28.63 -10.11 29.65
C GLN A 338 -27.72 -11.26 29.19
N GLY A 339 -26.49 -10.96 28.76
CA GLY A 339 -25.47 -11.96 28.48
C GLY A 339 -25.06 -12.76 29.72
N GLN A 340 -24.87 -12.09 30.86
CA GLN A 340 -24.55 -12.77 32.13
C GLN A 340 -25.71 -13.64 32.63
N GLU A 341 -26.96 -13.16 32.57
CA GLU A 341 -28.17 -13.95 32.90
C GLU A 341 -28.28 -15.20 32.01
N MET A 342 -27.92 -15.10 30.73
CA MET A 342 -27.91 -16.24 29.80
C MET A 342 -26.84 -17.27 30.18
N MET A 343 -25.62 -16.84 30.50
CA MET A 343 -24.54 -17.72 30.96
C MET A 343 -24.86 -18.39 32.30
N LEU A 344 -25.53 -17.69 33.21
CA LEU A 344 -26.01 -18.25 34.48
C LEU A 344 -27.07 -19.35 34.28
N LEU A 345 -28.01 -19.16 33.35
CA LEU A 345 -29.01 -20.16 32.97
C LEU A 345 -28.37 -21.42 32.37
N ILE A 346 -27.36 -21.25 31.51
CA ILE A 346 -26.63 -22.38 30.92
C ILE A 346 -25.84 -23.13 32.01
N ALA A 347 -25.17 -22.43 32.92
CA ALA A 347 -24.45 -23.04 34.04
C ALA A 347 -25.37 -23.71 35.07
N GLU A 348 -26.62 -23.25 35.22
CA GLU A 348 -27.65 -23.94 36.01
C GLU A 348 -28.04 -25.27 35.36
N LYS A 349 -28.23 -25.30 34.03
CA LYS A 349 -28.51 -26.53 33.27
C LYS A 349 -27.33 -27.52 33.23
N ASP A 350 -26.11 -27.01 33.14
CA ASP A 350 -24.86 -27.80 33.21
C ASP A 350 -24.76 -28.55 34.57
N ARG A 351 -25.05 -27.86 35.69
CA ARG A 351 -25.12 -28.45 37.04
C ARG A 351 -26.31 -29.40 37.27
N GLU A 352 -27.45 -29.18 36.60
CA GLU A 352 -28.56 -30.15 36.63
C GLU A 352 -28.17 -31.46 35.93
N PHE A 353 -27.37 -31.36 34.86
CA PHE A 353 -26.95 -32.47 33.99
C PHE A 353 -25.79 -33.28 34.59
N ASP A 354 -24.67 -32.65 34.98
CA ASP A 354 -23.60 -33.30 35.76
C ASP A 354 -23.52 -32.74 37.19
N LYS A 355 -24.01 -33.53 38.13
CA LYS A 355 -23.99 -33.22 39.57
C LYS A 355 -22.59 -33.33 40.20
N ASN A 356 -21.59 -33.77 39.45
CA ASN A 356 -20.18 -33.80 39.85
C ASN A 356 -19.37 -32.62 39.29
N ALA A 357 -20.00 -31.69 38.56
CA ALA A 357 -19.36 -30.47 38.07
C ALA A 357 -18.92 -29.58 39.25
N LEU A 358 -17.66 -29.73 39.67
CA LEU A 358 -17.04 -29.01 40.80
C LEU A 358 -16.71 -27.53 40.52
N PHE A 359 -17.03 -27.03 39.33
CA PHE A 359 -16.70 -25.67 38.89
C PHE A 359 -17.94 -24.94 38.39
N ASP A 360 -18.03 -23.64 38.66
CA ASP A 360 -19.11 -22.82 38.12
C ASP A 360 -18.71 -22.25 36.76
N HIS A 361 -19.22 -22.87 35.70
CA HIS A 361 -18.96 -22.50 34.30
C HIS A 361 -19.51 -21.12 33.90
N SER A 362 -20.34 -20.48 34.75
CA SER A 362 -20.68 -19.05 34.58
C SER A 362 -19.55 -18.10 35.01
N THR A 363 -18.51 -18.59 35.69
CA THR A 363 -17.34 -17.78 36.08
C THR A 363 -16.48 -17.49 34.86
N ARG A 364 -16.21 -16.20 34.59
CA ARG A 364 -15.32 -15.75 33.52
C ARG A 364 -13.91 -16.38 33.67
N PRO A 365 -13.33 -17.03 32.64
CA PRO A 365 -11.95 -17.51 32.67
C PRO A 365 -10.94 -16.38 32.92
N PRO A 366 -9.83 -16.63 33.64
CA PRO A 366 -8.83 -15.62 33.95
C PRO A 366 -8.17 -15.07 32.67
N ILE A 367 -7.87 -13.77 32.68
CA ILE A 367 -7.29 -13.07 31.52
C ILE A 367 -5.78 -13.39 31.48
N LEU A 368 -5.43 -14.46 30.77
CA LEU A 368 -4.09 -14.99 30.62
C LEU A 368 -3.72 -15.15 29.13
N PRO A 369 -2.41 -15.19 28.78
CA PRO A 369 -1.95 -15.49 27.44
C PRO A 369 -2.50 -16.83 26.89
N PRO A 370 -2.70 -16.99 25.58
CA PRO A 370 -3.37 -18.16 25.04
C PRO A 370 -2.54 -19.43 25.16
N SER A 371 -3.16 -20.54 25.53
CA SER A 371 -2.48 -21.81 25.86
C SER A 371 -1.76 -22.50 24.69
N CYS A 372 -1.99 -22.04 23.46
CA CYS A 372 -1.32 -22.51 22.24
C CYS A 372 -1.46 -21.46 21.11
N LYS A 373 -0.76 -21.58 19.99
CA LYS A 373 -0.90 -20.68 18.83
C LYS A 373 -2.11 -21.05 17.95
N LYS A 374 -2.65 -20.10 17.18
CA LYS A 374 -3.77 -20.28 16.23
C LYS A 374 -3.59 -21.53 15.34
N VAL A 375 -2.39 -21.71 14.80
CA VAL A 375 -2.03 -22.84 13.92
C VAL A 375 -2.11 -24.23 14.60
N GLN A 376 -2.12 -24.27 15.93
CA GLN A 376 -2.28 -25.50 16.72
C GLN A 376 -3.76 -25.85 16.96
N LEU A 377 -4.68 -24.87 16.84
CA LEU A 377 -6.12 -25.13 16.82
C LEU A 377 -6.57 -25.70 15.46
N TYR A 378 -6.09 -25.11 14.36
CA TYR A 378 -6.35 -25.59 13.00
C TYR A 378 -5.27 -25.11 12.01
N ARG A 379 -4.94 -25.94 11.01
CA ARG A 379 -3.88 -25.64 10.02
C ARG A 379 -4.35 -24.83 8.81
N SER A 380 -5.64 -24.87 8.47
CA SER A 380 -6.21 -24.21 7.30
C SER A 380 -7.70 -23.94 7.52
N PRO A 381 -8.25 -22.76 7.14
CA PRO A 381 -9.68 -22.47 7.28
C PRO A 381 -10.59 -23.42 6.49
N THR A 382 -10.03 -24.15 5.51
CA THR A 382 -10.75 -25.14 4.69
C THR A 382 -11.43 -26.25 5.50
N VAL A 383 -10.96 -26.54 6.72
CA VAL A 383 -11.63 -27.48 7.65
C VAL A 383 -13.03 -27.02 8.03
N PHE A 384 -13.28 -25.70 8.04
CA PHE A 384 -14.57 -25.11 8.41
C PHE A 384 -15.53 -24.94 7.22
N ARG A 385 -15.18 -25.37 6.00
CA ARG A 385 -15.95 -25.08 4.77
C ARG A 385 -17.45 -25.35 4.91
N GLN A 386 -17.83 -26.51 5.47
CA GLN A 386 -19.24 -26.89 5.62
C GLN A 386 -19.99 -26.00 6.63
N LEU A 387 -19.34 -25.60 7.73
CA LEU A 387 -19.89 -24.65 8.70
C LEU A 387 -19.96 -23.24 8.11
N ASP A 388 -18.97 -22.84 7.31
CA ASP A 388 -18.96 -21.56 6.62
C ASP A 388 -20.10 -21.45 5.60
N GLU A 389 -20.31 -22.49 4.78
CA GLU A 389 -21.40 -22.60 3.83
C GLU A 389 -22.77 -22.57 4.54
N ARG A 390 -22.92 -23.31 5.64
CA ARG A 390 -24.12 -23.30 6.49
C ARG A 390 -24.39 -21.92 7.10
N ALA A 391 -23.37 -21.22 7.57
CA ALA A 391 -23.50 -19.87 8.12
C ALA A 391 -23.97 -18.87 7.05
N ILE A 392 -23.46 -18.97 5.81
CA ILE A 392 -23.89 -18.14 4.67
C ILE A 392 -25.34 -18.47 4.27
N GLU A 393 -25.71 -19.75 4.25
CA GLU A 393 -27.08 -20.20 3.98
C GLU A 393 -28.07 -19.57 4.99
N LEU A 394 -27.75 -19.66 6.29
CA LEU A 394 -28.56 -19.08 7.36
C LEU A 394 -28.48 -17.56 7.45
N ALA A 395 -27.42 -16.92 6.93
CA ALA A 395 -27.37 -15.47 6.79
C ALA A 395 -28.42 -14.94 5.79
N ASN A 396 -28.90 -15.76 4.86
CA ASN A 396 -30.00 -15.39 3.96
C ASN A 396 -31.41 -15.63 4.54
N ARG A 397 -31.52 -16.32 5.70
CA ARG A 397 -32.81 -16.58 6.37
C ARG A 397 -33.22 -15.50 7.38
N GLU A 398 -34.49 -15.50 7.75
CA GLU A 398 -35.09 -14.63 8.76
C GLU A 398 -35.40 -15.40 10.04
N TYR A 399 -35.20 -14.78 11.20
CA TYR A 399 -35.35 -15.40 12.54
C TYR A 399 -36.04 -14.43 13.50
N ASN A 400 -36.92 -14.95 14.35
CA ASN A 400 -37.77 -14.17 15.27
C ASN A 400 -37.18 -14.00 16.68
N ASN A 401 -36.17 -14.80 17.02
CA ASN A 401 -35.48 -14.85 18.32
C ASN A 401 -34.04 -15.35 18.12
N PHE A 402 -33.16 -15.10 19.10
CA PHE A 402 -31.74 -15.49 19.06
C PHE A 402 -31.57 -16.99 19.33
N THR A 403 -32.44 -17.55 20.15
CA THR A 403 -32.43 -18.97 20.55
C THR A 403 -32.53 -19.91 19.34
N ASP A 404 -33.55 -19.75 18.49
CA ASP A 404 -33.76 -20.54 17.26
C ASP A 404 -32.59 -20.36 16.27
N LEU A 405 -32.04 -19.15 16.17
CA LEU A 405 -30.90 -18.84 15.30
C LEU A 405 -29.63 -19.58 15.75
N VAL A 406 -29.31 -19.52 17.04
CA VAL A 406 -28.15 -20.23 17.61
C VAL A 406 -28.35 -21.74 17.55
N ARG A 407 -29.57 -22.25 17.80
CA ARG A 407 -29.93 -23.66 17.62
C ARG A 407 -29.69 -24.15 16.18
N ASP A 408 -30.13 -23.38 15.18
CA ASP A 408 -29.97 -23.75 13.76
C ASP A 408 -28.53 -23.62 13.23
N LEU A 409 -27.75 -22.67 13.77
CA LEU A 409 -26.33 -22.46 13.44
C LEU A 409 -25.45 -23.54 14.07
N THR A 410 -25.62 -23.80 15.37
CA THR A 410 -24.75 -24.71 16.13
C THR A 410 -25.06 -26.19 15.93
N ARG A 411 -26.14 -26.53 15.19
CA ARG A 411 -26.66 -27.90 14.98
C ARG A 411 -25.65 -28.99 14.61
N TYR A 412 -24.55 -28.64 13.96
CA TYR A 412 -23.49 -29.57 13.55
C TYR A 412 -22.13 -29.28 14.21
N CYS A 413 -22.12 -28.51 15.31
CA CYS A 413 -20.93 -28.16 16.08
C CYS A 413 -20.78 -29.11 17.28
N ASN A 414 -19.60 -29.70 17.41
CA ASN A 414 -19.21 -30.62 18.48
C ASN A 414 -18.25 -29.95 19.47
N THR A 415 -17.70 -28.79 19.10
CA THR A 415 -16.69 -28.05 19.86
C THR A 415 -17.02 -26.55 19.94
N GLU A 416 -16.46 -25.88 20.94
CA GLU A 416 -16.53 -24.41 21.07
C GLU A 416 -15.90 -23.69 19.88
N LEU A 417 -14.83 -24.24 19.30
CA LEU A 417 -14.16 -23.69 18.11
C LEU A 417 -15.10 -23.66 16.90
N GLU A 418 -15.87 -24.72 16.67
CA GLU A 418 -16.86 -24.80 15.60
C GLU A 418 -18.05 -23.86 15.86
N LYS A 419 -18.56 -23.81 17.10
CA LYS A 419 -19.59 -22.84 17.52
C LYS A 419 -19.12 -21.40 17.27
N VAL A 420 -17.94 -21.02 17.77
CA VAL A 420 -17.34 -19.69 17.54
C VAL A 420 -17.21 -19.39 16.05
N ARG A 421 -16.75 -20.36 15.24
CA ARG A 421 -16.60 -20.18 13.79
C ARG A 421 -17.93 -19.93 13.09
N VAL A 422 -18.95 -20.75 13.33
CA VAL A 422 -20.24 -20.63 12.62
C VAL A 422 -20.97 -19.33 13.00
N LEU A 423 -20.88 -18.92 14.27
CA LEU A 423 -21.41 -17.63 14.73
C LEU A 423 -20.67 -16.44 14.09
N PHE A 424 -19.32 -16.45 14.11
CA PHE A 424 -18.49 -15.41 13.50
C PHE A 424 -18.78 -15.28 12.00
N ARG A 425 -18.82 -16.41 11.29
CA ARG A 425 -19.08 -16.43 9.84
C ARG A 425 -20.48 -15.90 9.53
N TRP A 426 -21.50 -16.22 10.34
CA TRP A 426 -22.85 -15.69 10.15
C TRP A 426 -22.89 -14.17 10.32
N VAL A 427 -22.28 -13.63 11.38
CA VAL A 427 -22.23 -12.17 11.64
C VAL A 427 -21.62 -11.40 10.45
N ILE A 428 -20.51 -11.89 9.89
CA ILE A 428 -19.83 -11.21 8.76
C ILE A 428 -20.42 -11.53 7.39
N ALA A 429 -21.24 -12.59 7.26
CA ALA A 429 -21.99 -12.91 6.05
C ALA A 429 -23.35 -12.19 5.97
N LYS A 430 -23.88 -11.73 7.10
CA LYS A 430 -25.16 -11.00 7.18
C LYS A 430 -24.98 -9.58 6.63
N ASP A 431 -25.33 -9.35 5.37
CA ASP A 431 -25.31 -8.00 4.78
C ASP A 431 -26.41 -7.12 5.41
N LEU A 432 -26.03 -6.38 6.45
CA LEU A 432 -26.90 -5.41 7.12
C LEU A 432 -27.12 -4.15 6.28
N ASN A 433 -26.20 -3.84 5.35
CA ASN A 433 -26.17 -2.59 4.58
C ASN A 433 -27.14 -2.59 3.40
N ARG A 434 -27.23 -3.68 2.60
CA ARG A 434 -28.24 -3.81 1.52
C ARG A 434 -29.68 -3.64 2.01
N ASN A 435 -29.93 -3.96 3.28
CA ASN A 435 -31.25 -3.90 3.87
C ASN A 435 -31.68 -2.48 4.29
N ALA A 436 -30.74 -1.55 4.49
CA ALA A 436 -31.06 -0.14 4.78
C ALA A 436 -31.77 0.55 3.60
N VAL A 437 -31.34 0.28 2.36
CA VAL A 437 -31.97 0.84 1.14
C VAL A 437 -33.43 0.40 0.99
N LYS A 438 -33.79 -0.83 1.43
CA LYS A 438 -35.17 -1.31 1.42
C LYS A 438 -36.05 -0.63 2.47
N GLN A 439 -35.51 -0.21 3.61
CA GLN A 439 -36.28 0.44 4.69
C GLN A 439 -36.79 1.84 4.31
N ILE A 440 -36.10 2.55 3.40
CA ILE A 440 -36.56 3.83 2.84
C ILE A 440 -37.93 3.66 2.14
N LEU A 441 -38.19 2.49 1.56
CA LEU A 441 -39.44 2.16 0.88
C LEU A 441 -40.51 1.58 1.83
N HIS A 442 -40.12 0.93 2.93
CA HIS A 442 -41.02 0.29 3.88
C HIS A 442 -40.55 0.40 5.35
N PRO A 443 -40.88 1.49 6.07
CA PRO A 443 -40.45 1.71 7.45
C PRO A 443 -40.87 0.62 8.45
N ASN A 444 -42.04 0.01 8.24
CA ASN A 444 -42.62 -0.98 9.15
C ASN A 444 -42.14 -2.43 8.89
N ALA A 445 -41.36 -2.66 7.82
CA ALA A 445 -40.95 -4.00 7.40
C ALA A 445 -39.50 -4.31 7.84
N SER A 446 -39.30 -4.60 9.14
CA SER A 446 -37.99 -5.03 9.63
C SER A 446 -38.03 -5.94 10.87
N LEU A 447 -37.69 -7.21 10.64
CA LEU A 447 -36.88 -8.08 11.52
C LEU A 447 -36.50 -7.45 12.87
N SER A 448 -37.16 -7.91 13.94
CA SER A 448 -36.88 -7.52 15.34
C SER A 448 -35.42 -7.78 15.73
N LEU A 449 -34.90 -8.95 15.37
CA LEU A 449 -33.63 -9.51 15.85
C LEU A 449 -32.39 -8.65 15.55
N LEU A 450 -32.45 -7.81 14.53
CA LEU A 450 -31.32 -6.98 14.07
C LEU A 450 -31.64 -5.47 14.16
N LYS A 451 -32.67 -5.10 14.92
CA LYS A 451 -33.14 -3.71 15.04
C LYS A 451 -32.07 -2.77 15.60
N GLY A 452 -31.31 -3.20 16.61
CA GLY A 452 -30.23 -2.39 17.19
C GLY A 452 -29.10 -2.13 16.19
N VAL A 453 -28.50 -3.17 15.61
CA VAL A 453 -27.40 -3.00 14.63
C VAL A 453 -27.87 -2.25 13.37
N LYS A 454 -29.07 -2.55 12.83
CA LYS A 454 -29.61 -1.82 11.66
C LYS A 454 -29.88 -0.34 11.93
N SER A 455 -30.16 0.05 13.17
CA SER A 455 -30.35 1.46 13.58
C SER A 455 -29.07 2.11 14.11
N GLY A 456 -27.91 1.45 13.99
CA GLY A 456 -26.61 1.95 14.46
C GLY A 456 -26.45 2.00 15.98
N LYS A 457 -27.37 1.38 16.73
CA LYS A 457 -27.38 1.38 18.22
C LYS A 457 -26.54 0.26 18.84
N GLU A 458 -26.31 -0.82 18.09
CA GLU A 458 -25.45 -1.94 18.47
C GLU A 458 -24.34 -2.12 17.42
N SER A 459 -23.16 -2.55 17.85
CA SER A 459 -22.04 -2.92 16.95
C SER A 459 -22.05 -4.40 16.58
N TYR A 460 -21.30 -4.78 15.53
CA TYR A 460 -21.04 -6.18 15.19
C TYR A 460 -20.44 -6.98 16.37
N HIS A 461 -19.66 -6.31 17.24
CA HIS A 461 -19.09 -6.91 18.44
C HIS A 461 -20.14 -7.19 19.52
N GLN A 462 -21.13 -6.30 19.71
CA GLN A 462 -22.25 -6.53 20.64
C GLN A 462 -23.18 -7.65 20.13
N LEU A 463 -23.50 -7.67 18.84
CA LEU A 463 -24.23 -8.78 18.21
C LEU A 463 -23.49 -10.12 18.38
N PHE A 464 -22.17 -10.13 18.16
CA PHE A 464 -21.36 -11.33 18.33
C PHE A 464 -21.27 -11.79 19.79
N LYS A 465 -21.08 -10.88 20.76
CA LYS A 465 -21.12 -11.21 22.19
C LYS A 465 -22.49 -11.76 22.62
N LYS A 466 -23.60 -11.19 22.12
CA LYS A 466 -24.97 -11.68 22.34
C LYS A 466 -25.17 -13.09 21.77
N LEU A 467 -24.65 -13.38 20.57
CA LEU A 467 -24.68 -14.75 20.01
C LEU A 467 -23.82 -15.74 20.79
N CYS A 468 -22.65 -15.31 21.30
CA CYS A 468 -21.78 -16.17 22.10
C CYS A 468 -22.43 -16.59 23.43
N SER A 469 -23.10 -15.67 24.14
CA SER A 469 -23.74 -16.01 25.43
C SER A 469 -24.89 -17.02 25.26
N PHE A 470 -25.67 -16.95 24.18
CA PHE A 470 -26.68 -17.96 23.85
C PHE A 470 -26.07 -19.33 23.47
N ALA A 471 -24.81 -19.37 23.04
CA ALA A 471 -24.10 -20.62 22.69
C ALA A 471 -23.28 -21.22 23.84
N GLY A 472 -23.28 -20.57 25.02
CA GLY A 472 -22.49 -20.96 26.21
C GLY A 472 -21.04 -20.48 26.19
N ILE A 473 -20.71 -19.47 25.39
CA ILE A 473 -19.33 -19.03 25.14
C ILE A 473 -19.08 -17.68 25.81
N HIS A 474 -18.09 -17.63 26.69
CA HIS A 474 -17.59 -16.38 27.26
C HIS A 474 -16.96 -15.50 26.17
N CYS A 475 -17.45 -14.28 26.03
CA CYS A 475 -17.04 -13.32 25.02
C CYS A 475 -17.01 -11.91 25.63
N GLU A 476 -15.96 -11.15 25.39
CA GLU A 476 -15.73 -9.84 25.99
C GLU A 476 -15.41 -8.78 24.93
N ILE A 477 -15.90 -7.57 25.15
CA ILE A 477 -15.63 -6.42 24.28
C ILE A 477 -14.50 -5.62 24.92
N ILE A 478 -13.37 -5.56 24.22
CA ILE A 478 -12.16 -4.88 24.66
C ILE A 478 -12.16 -3.48 24.03
N ILE A 479 -11.84 -2.47 24.83
CA ILE A 479 -11.76 -1.06 24.42
C ILE A 479 -10.30 -0.61 24.47
N GLY A 480 -9.90 0.22 23.52
CA GLY A 480 -8.57 0.82 23.49
C GLY A 480 -8.34 1.63 22.22
N TYR A 481 -7.16 1.49 21.63
CA TYR A 481 -6.70 2.23 20.46
C TYR A 481 -6.33 1.30 19.30
N SER A 482 -6.64 1.71 18.06
CA SER A 482 -6.33 0.94 16.84
C SER A 482 -5.58 1.77 15.80
N LYS A 483 -4.56 1.20 15.14
CA LYS A 483 -3.91 1.79 13.96
C LYS A 483 -4.74 1.56 12.68
N GLY A 484 -6.00 2.00 12.72
CA GLY A 484 -7.01 1.81 11.68
C GLY A 484 -7.03 2.93 10.64
N ALA A 485 -8.23 3.37 10.27
CA ALA A 485 -8.45 4.42 9.26
C ALA A 485 -7.64 5.69 9.58
N GLY A 486 -6.93 6.21 8.59
CA GLY A 486 -6.21 7.49 8.69
C GLY A 486 -4.95 7.47 9.58
N TYR A 487 -4.67 6.41 10.33
CA TYR A 487 -3.43 6.33 11.10
C TYR A 487 -2.23 6.18 10.16
N LYS A 488 -1.23 7.05 10.30
CA LYS A 488 0.05 6.98 9.59
C LYS A 488 1.21 6.78 10.57
N PRO A 489 2.31 6.12 10.15
CA PRO A 489 3.50 5.93 10.98
C PRO A 489 4.00 7.25 11.60
N GLY A 490 4.28 7.25 12.89
CA GLY A 490 4.73 8.44 13.62
C GLY A 490 3.63 9.45 13.99
N MET A 491 2.36 9.20 13.64
CA MET A 491 1.25 9.96 14.22
C MET A 491 1.13 9.65 15.72
N ARG A 492 0.85 10.69 16.50
CA ARG A 492 0.46 10.54 17.91
C ARG A 492 -0.97 9.98 18.00
N ILE A 493 -1.25 9.35 19.14
CA ILE A 493 -2.58 8.92 19.53
C ILE A 493 -2.88 9.63 20.85
N ASP A 494 -3.81 10.58 20.81
CA ASP A 494 -4.14 11.46 21.92
C ASP A 494 -5.65 11.68 22.09
N GLY A 495 -6.09 11.74 23.35
CA GLY A 495 -7.51 11.85 23.70
C GLY A 495 -8.36 10.71 23.12
N ASN A 496 -9.34 11.08 22.30
CA ASN A 496 -10.27 10.17 21.63
C ASN A 496 -9.85 9.82 20.18
N ALA A 497 -8.71 10.32 19.69
CA ALA A 497 -8.23 9.94 18.37
C ALA A 497 -7.87 8.44 18.33
N PHE A 498 -8.24 7.76 17.24
CA PHE A 498 -7.95 6.33 17.02
C PHE A 498 -8.49 5.38 18.11
N ARG A 499 -9.49 5.80 18.89
CA ARG A 499 -10.25 4.92 19.77
C ARG A 499 -10.98 3.85 18.96
N ASN A 500 -11.05 2.63 19.51
CA ASN A 500 -11.83 1.54 18.92
C ASN A 500 -12.22 0.48 19.98
N SER A 501 -13.06 -0.47 19.57
CA SER A 501 -13.40 -1.68 20.32
C SER A 501 -13.31 -2.93 19.46
N TRP A 502 -12.83 -4.03 20.02
CA TRP A 502 -12.84 -5.36 19.39
C TRP A 502 -13.35 -6.41 20.39
N THR A 503 -13.25 -7.69 20.04
CA THR A 503 -13.75 -8.79 20.88
C THR A 503 -12.65 -9.80 21.21
N ALA A 504 -12.78 -10.45 22.36
CA ALA A 504 -12.09 -11.70 22.65
C ALA A 504 -13.09 -12.77 23.11
N VAL A 505 -12.86 -14.02 22.74
CA VAL A 505 -13.66 -15.19 23.15
C VAL A 505 -12.79 -16.17 23.93
N ALA A 506 -13.37 -16.86 24.90
CA ALA A 506 -12.74 -18.05 25.49
C ALA A 506 -13.08 -19.28 24.63
N ILE A 507 -12.07 -20.09 24.33
CA ILE A 507 -12.21 -21.43 23.71
C ILE A 507 -11.35 -22.37 24.54
N ASP A 508 -11.92 -23.46 25.04
CA ASP A 508 -11.26 -24.39 25.99
C ASP A 508 -10.62 -23.66 27.19
N GLY A 509 -11.30 -22.61 27.68
CA GLY A 509 -10.83 -21.74 28.76
C GLY A 509 -9.71 -20.75 28.39
N SER A 510 -9.26 -20.71 27.13
CA SER A 510 -8.20 -19.82 26.62
C SER A 510 -8.80 -18.63 25.85
N TRP A 511 -8.42 -17.40 26.20
CA TRP A 511 -8.84 -16.20 25.46
C TRP A 511 -8.20 -16.11 24.06
N ARG A 512 -8.95 -15.57 23.09
CA ARG A 512 -8.57 -15.40 21.67
C ARG A 512 -9.19 -14.14 21.08
N PHE A 513 -8.43 -13.36 20.31
CA PHE A 513 -8.98 -12.16 19.65
C PHE A 513 -9.86 -12.50 18.44
N ILE A 514 -10.98 -11.78 18.31
CA ILE A 514 -11.84 -11.77 17.12
C ILE A 514 -12.21 -10.32 16.80
N ASN A 515 -12.06 -9.90 15.53
CA ASN A 515 -12.60 -8.62 15.07
C ASN A 515 -13.58 -8.80 13.89
N CYS A 516 -14.87 -8.90 14.22
CA CYS A 516 -15.96 -9.03 13.24
C CYS A 516 -16.02 -7.86 12.25
N THR A 517 -15.71 -6.63 12.69
CA THR A 517 -15.82 -5.42 11.86
C THR A 517 -14.71 -5.37 10.81
N TRP A 518 -13.46 -5.65 11.18
CA TRP A 518 -12.32 -5.64 10.25
C TRP A 518 -12.28 -6.92 9.38
N ALA A 519 -12.91 -8.02 9.83
CA ALA A 519 -13.09 -9.23 9.03
C ALA A 519 -14.03 -9.05 7.83
N ALA A 520 -15.01 -8.14 7.89
CA ALA A 520 -16.04 -7.98 6.86
C ALA A 520 -15.52 -7.17 5.65
N ARG A 521 -14.94 -7.85 4.64
CA ARG A 521 -14.29 -7.21 3.49
C ARG A 521 -15.14 -7.20 2.22
N HIS A 522 -15.71 -6.04 1.91
CA HIS A 522 -16.28 -5.74 0.59
C HIS A 522 -15.18 -5.49 -0.45
N ILE A 523 -14.92 -6.47 -1.34
CA ILE A 523 -14.05 -6.28 -2.50
C ILE A 523 -14.92 -5.99 -3.72
N SER A 524 -14.83 -4.76 -4.24
CA SER A 524 -15.37 -4.42 -5.56
C SER A 524 -14.43 -4.96 -6.65
N GLY A 525 -14.86 -6.02 -7.33
CA GLY A 525 -14.21 -6.51 -8.54
C GLY A 525 -14.99 -6.09 -9.79
N HIS A 526 -14.30 -6.03 -10.93
CA HIS A 526 -14.96 -6.00 -12.23
C HIS A 526 -14.95 -7.39 -12.82
N LYS A 527 -16.10 -7.83 -13.33
CA LYS A 527 -16.20 -8.95 -14.26
C LYS A 527 -17.10 -8.50 -15.40
N ASP A 528 -16.62 -8.65 -16.63
CA ASP A 528 -17.35 -8.27 -17.84
C ASP A 528 -17.81 -6.79 -17.78
N ASP A 529 -16.87 -5.91 -17.39
CA ASP A 529 -16.99 -4.47 -17.05
C ASP A 529 -18.00 -4.07 -15.95
N LEU A 530 -18.87 -4.97 -15.51
CA LEU A 530 -19.84 -4.72 -14.44
C LEU A 530 -19.18 -4.74 -13.04
N PRO A 531 -19.45 -3.75 -12.18
CA PRO A 531 -18.94 -3.75 -10.81
C PRO A 531 -19.72 -4.74 -9.93
N GLN A 532 -19.08 -5.84 -9.54
CA GLN A 532 -19.59 -6.78 -8.55
C GLN A 532 -18.90 -6.59 -7.19
N VAL A 533 -19.69 -6.57 -6.11
CA VAL A 533 -19.17 -6.60 -4.74
C VAL A 533 -19.07 -8.05 -4.30
N PHE A 534 -17.85 -8.57 -4.28
CA PHE A 534 -17.52 -9.86 -3.71
C PHE A 534 -17.38 -9.73 -2.19
N HIS A 535 -18.22 -10.45 -1.45
CA HIS A 535 -18.14 -10.55 0.01
C HIS A 535 -17.07 -11.57 0.38
N THR A 536 -15.82 -11.10 0.42
CA THR A 536 -14.71 -11.84 1.04
C THR A 536 -14.68 -11.59 2.54
N TYR A 537 -13.88 -12.36 3.27
CA TYR A 537 -13.60 -12.07 4.67
C TYR A 537 -12.11 -12.23 4.97
N ASP A 538 -11.64 -11.48 5.95
CA ASP A 538 -10.23 -11.47 6.33
C ASP A 538 -9.99 -12.43 7.50
N GLU A 539 -9.42 -13.59 7.18
CA GLU A 539 -9.14 -14.67 8.13
C GLU A 539 -8.13 -14.25 9.23
N PHE A 540 -7.37 -13.17 9.04
CA PHE A 540 -6.48 -12.62 10.05
C PHE A 540 -7.22 -12.34 11.37
N TYR A 541 -8.40 -11.73 11.30
CA TYR A 541 -9.18 -11.29 12.47
C TYR A 541 -10.02 -12.39 13.14
N PHE A 542 -9.82 -13.65 12.77
CA PHE A 542 -10.41 -14.79 13.46
C PHE A 542 -9.32 -15.49 14.29
N LEU A 543 -9.44 -15.46 15.62
CA LEU A 543 -8.53 -16.12 16.56
C LEU A 543 -7.05 -15.72 16.40
N THR A 544 -6.79 -14.44 16.13
CA THR A 544 -5.43 -13.91 15.91
C THR A 544 -4.52 -14.17 17.12
N ASP A 545 -3.28 -14.57 16.88
CA ASP A 545 -2.28 -14.71 17.95
C ASP A 545 -1.85 -13.30 18.45
N PRO A 546 -1.67 -13.08 19.76
CA PRO A 546 -1.45 -11.74 20.33
C PRO A 546 -0.25 -10.97 19.78
N GLU A 547 0.85 -11.66 19.48
CA GLU A 547 2.07 -11.10 18.90
C GLU A 547 1.85 -10.46 17.51
N ASP A 548 0.90 -10.98 16.73
CA ASP A 548 0.53 -10.41 15.43
C ASP A 548 -0.52 -9.29 15.63
N TYR A 549 -1.45 -9.46 16.58
CA TYR A 549 -2.57 -8.53 16.82
C TYR A 549 -2.13 -7.19 17.45
N ILE A 550 -1.13 -7.20 18.34
CA ILE A 550 -0.59 -6.01 19.02
C ILE A 550 0.00 -4.96 18.06
N TYR A 551 0.34 -5.33 16.82
CA TYR A 551 0.75 -4.35 15.79
C TYR A 551 -0.37 -3.37 15.42
N GLN A 552 -1.63 -3.77 15.58
CA GLN A 552 -2.82 -3.03 15.15
C GLN A 552 -3.68 -2.52 16.30
N HIS A 553 -3.76 -3.24 17.42
CA HIS A 553 -4.71 -2.96 18.52
C HIS A 553 -4.00 -2.93 19.88
N TYR A 554 -4.25 -1.90 20.68
CA TYR A 554 -3.72 -1.73 22.03
C TYR A 554 -4.85 -1.45 23.03
N PRO A 555 -5.13 -2.34 24.00
CA PRO A 555 -6.22 -2.18 24.98
C PRO A 555 -5.90 -1.13 26.05
N ASP A 556 -6.93 -0.51 26.62
CA ASP A 556 -6.79 0.34 27.82
C ASP A 556 -6.32 -0.48 29.04
N GLU A 557 -6.80 -1.72 29.17
CA GLU A 557 -6.41 -2.67 30.21
C GLU A 557 -5.26 -3.57 29.72
N SER A 558 -4.09 -3.46 30.37
CA SER A 558 -2.86 -4.16 29.96
C SER A 558 -2.97 -5.70 29.92
N SER A 559 -3.78 -6.30 30.80
CA SER A 559 -4.05 -7.75 30.79
C SER A 559 -4.68 -8.24 29.49
N TRP A 560 -5.53 -7.43 28.85
CA TRP A 560 -6.18 -7.76 27.59
C TRP A 560 -5.26 -7.69 26.38
N GLN A 561 -3.96 -7.44 26.55
CA GLN A 561 -2.97 -7.69 25.50
C GLN A 561 -2.74 -9.18 25.25
N LEU A 562 -2.99 -10.04 26.25
CA LEU A 562 -2.78 -11.50 26.19
C LEU A 562 -1.34 -11.90 25.80
N LEU A 563 -0.35 -11.04 26.07
CA LEU A 563 1.09 -11.30 25.91
C LEU A 563 1.70 -11.73 27.24
N ASP A 564 2.67 -12.65 27.22
CA ASP A 564 3.43 -13.07 28.41
C ASP A 564 4.19 -11.90 29.06
N ILE A 565 4.62 -10.94 28.24
CA ILE A 565 5.21 -9.67 28.67
C ILE A 565 4.42 -8.55 27.97
N PRO A 566 3.52 -7.85 28.68
CA PRO A 566 2.77 -6.74 28.10
C PRO A 566 3.66 -5.62 27.57
N LEU A 567 3.36 -5.18 26.34
CA LEU A 567 4.03 -4.09 25.65
C LEU A 567 3.57 -2.74 26.25
N PRO A 568 4.47 -1.80 26.57
CA PRO A 568 4.07 -0.45 26.98
C PRO A 568 3.58 0.37 25.78
N PHE A 569 2.66 1.30 26.02
CA PHE A 569 2.06 2.15 24.99
C PHE A 569 3.08 2.90 24.12
N SER A 570 4.21 3.32 24.69
CA SER A 570 5.31 3.95 23.94
C SER A 570 5.89 3.05 22.85
N GLU A 571 6.08 1.76 23.14
CA GLU A 571 6.56 0.80 22.15
C GLU A 571 5.45 0.38 21.18
N PHE A 572 4.19 0.35 21.60
CA PHE A 572 3.07 0.18 20.66
C PHE A 572 3.05 1.29 19.59
N ILE A 573 3.19 2.56 19.98
CA ILE A 573 3.30 3.68 19.03
C ILE A 573 4.56 3.53 18.15
N ASN A 574 5.64 2.97 18.69
CA ASN A 574 6.87 2.68 17.97
C ASN A 574 6.82 1.41 17.10
N LEU A 575 5.80 0.54 17.19
CA LEU A 575 5.65 -0.58 16.24
C LEU A 575 5.27 -0.05 14.84
N PRO A 576 5.87 -0.59 13.75
CA PRO A 576 5.47 -0.29 12.38
C PRO A 576 3.95 -0.41 12.15
N VAL A 577 3.43 0.34 11.19
CA VAL A 577 2.01 0.17 10.79
C VAL A 577 1.94 -1.08 9.93
N VAL A 578 1.22 -2.10 10.38
CA VAL A 578 1.08 -3.39 9.69
C VAL A 578 -0.40 -3.72 9.54
N LYS A 579 -0.82 -4.17 8.36
CA LYS A 579 -2.21 -4.54 8.04
C LYS A 579 -2.33 -6.05 7.83
N SER A 580 -3.55 -6.58 7.86
CA SER A 580 -3.82 -8.01 7.67
C SER A 580 -3.14 -8.69 6.45
N PRO A 581 -2.94 -8.05 5.27
CA PRO A 581 -2.23 -8.68 4.15
C PRO A 581 -0.83 -9.17 4.51
N PHE A 582 -0.07 -8.44 5.34
CA PHE A 582 1.26 -8.84 5.78
C PHE A 582 1.24 -10.23 6.43
N PHE A 583 0.32 -10.45 7.36
CA PHE A 583 0.16 -11.71 8.06
C PHE A 583 -0.50 -12.80 7.19
N ASN A 584 -1.47 -12.44 6.33
CA ASN A 584 -2.16 -13.37 5.43
C ASN A 584 -1.23 -13.99 4.38
N TYR A 585 -0.28 -13.23 3.84
CA TYR A 585 0.75 -13.76 2.94
C TYR A 585 1.97 -14.35 3.69
N GLY A 586 1.88 -14.47 5.02
CA GLY A 586 2.89 -15.10 5.87
C GLY A 586 4.19 -14.29 6.03
N LEU A 587 4.16 -12.99 5.76
CA LEU A 587 5.33 -12.12 5.92
C LEU A 587 5.72 -12.00 7.39
N ARG A 588 7.03 -11.82 7.63
CA ARG A 588 7.61 -11.44 8.92
C ARG A 588 8.72 -10.42 8.72
N PHE A 589 8.99 -9.58 9.71
CA PHE A 589 10.15 -8.71 9.65
C PHE A 589 11.42 -9.51 9.95
N TYR A 590 12.50 -9.24 9.20
CA TYR A 590 13.82 -9.84 9.47
C TYR A 590 14.42 -9.37 10.81
N SER A 591 14.09 -8.15 11.22
CA SER A 591 14.59 -7.50 12.44
C SER A 591 13.53 -6.59 13.05
N ASN A 592 13.71 -6.21 14.32
CA ASN A 592 12.83 -5.29 15.03
C ASN A 592 12.95 -3.86 14.47
N TYR A 593 12.16 -3.55 13.45
CA TYR A 593 12.01 -2.19 12.93
C TYR A 593 11.09 -1.35 13.82
N GLY A 594 11.39 -0.06 13.97
CA GLY A 594 10.48 0.93 14.54
C GLY A 594 9.59 1.59 13.48
N ALA A 595 8.53 2.25 13.91
CA ALA A 595 7.62 3.02 13.06
C ALA A 595 8.31 4.21 12.38
N THR A 596 9.36 4.73 13.00
CA THR A 596 10.23 5.78 12.44
C THR A 596 11.65 5.26 12.27
N ILE A 597 12.14 5.26 11.04
CA ILE A 597 13.52 4.94 10.68
C ILE A 597 14.26 6.27 10.46
N SER A 598 15.42 6.47 11.09
CA SER A 598 16.25 7.66 10.87
C SER A 598 17.45 7.35 9.98
N THR A 599 17.80 8.26 9.06
CA THR A 599 19.03 8.16 8.25
C THR A 599 19.73 9.51 8.10
N ASP A 600 21.05 9.44 7.99
CA ASP A 600 21.96 10.56 7.72
C ASP A 600 22.65 10.44 6.34
N SER A 601 22.51 9.28 5.67
CA SER A 601 23.04 9.03 4.32
C SER A 601 21.98 9.15 3.23
N GLY A 602 20.69 9.22 3.61
CA GLY A 602 19.56 9.10 2.68
C GLY A 602 19.25 7.67 2.24
N LEU A 603 20.12 6.70 2.56
CA LEU A 603 19.90 5.27 2.28
C LEU A 603 19.28 4.59 3.50
N ILE A 604 18.30 3.72 3.28
CA ILE A 604 17.84 2.71 4.25
C ILE A 604 17.61 1.36 3.59
N GLU A 605 17.52 0.29 4.40
CA GLU A 605 17.14 -1.04 3.93
C GLU A 605 16.11 -1.69 4.88
N ILE A 606 15.01 -2.20 4.31
CA ILE A 606 13.95 -2.91 5.02
C ILE A 606 13.87 -4.33 4.44
N ARG A 607 13.90 -5.33 5.31
CA ARG A 607 13.89 -6.76 4.93
C ARG A 607 12.68 -7.48 5.50
N LEU A 608 11.92 -8.11 4.61
CA LEU A 608 10.79 -8.97 4.96
C LEU A 608 11.15 -10.42 4.64
N VAL A 609 10.90 -11.34 5.57
CA VAL A 609 10.93 -12.78 5.32
C VAL A 609 9.59 -13.18 4.69
N MET A 610 9.65 -13.96 3.60
CA MET A 610 8.49 -14.47 2.86
C MET A 610 8.51 -16.00 2.78
N PRO A 611 7.35 -16.70 2.86
CA PRO A 611 7.28 -18.16 2.83
C PRO A 611 7.36 -18.76 1.42
N LYS A 612 7.16 -17.93 0.39
CA LYS A 612 7.27 -18.23 -1.04
C LYS A 612 7.54 -16.92 -1.79
N ILE A 613 7.88 -16.99 -3.08
CA ILE A 613 7.91 -15.81 -3.95
C ILE A 613 6.49 -15.18 -4.02
N LEU A 614 6.41 -13.87 -3.78
CA LEU A 614 5.19 -13.07 -3.75
C LEU A 614 5.31 -11.88 -4.72
N GLY A 615 4.18 -11.27 -5.07
CA GLY A 615 4.16 -9.98 -5.76
C GLY A 615 4.41 -8.86 -4.77
N PHE A 616 5.14 -7.83 -5.17
CA PHE A 616 5.43 -6.68 -4.31
C PHE A 616 5.39 -5.38 -5.09
N GLY A 617 5.13 -4.29 -4.37
CA GLY A 617 5.26 -2.92 -4.86
C GLY A 617 5.58 -1.99 -3.70
N SER A 618 6.08 -0.79 -3.99
CA SER A 618 6.44 0.18 -2.96
C SER A 618 6.11 1.61 -3.37
N LEU A 619 5.58 2.39 -2.43
CA LEU A 619 5.27 3.81 -2.60
C LEU A 619 6.09 4.66 -1.63
N LEU A 620 6.77 5.67 -2.15
CA LEU A 620 7.47 6.71 -1.39
C LEU A 620 6.72 8.04 -1.56
N GLU A 621 6.30 8.68 -0.46
CA GLU A 621 5.67 10.00 -0.44
C GLU A 621 6.50 10.97 0.42
N HIS A 622 6.75 12.20 -0.02
CA HIS A 622 7.23 13.26 0.90
C HIS A 622 6.09 13.71 1.83
N PHE A 623 6.36 13.86 3.13
CA PHE A 623 5.36 14.15 4.17
C PHE A 623 4.48 15.37 3.85
N GLU A 624 5.11 16.45 3.39
CA GLU A 624 4.45 17.72 3.07
C GLU A 624 3.78 17.74 1.69
N LYS A 625 3.94 16.68 0.87
CA LYS A 625 3.54 16.63 -0.55
C LYS A 625 4.14 17.74 -1.44
N SER A 626 5.26 18.33 -0.99
CA SER A 626 5.95 19.46 -1.63
C SER A 626 6.94 19.06 -2.73
N SER A 627 7.39 17.80 -2.78
CA SER A 627 8.24 17.27 -3.86
C SER A 627 7.41 16.90 -5.10
N ASP A 628 7.98 17.09 -6.29
CA ASP A 628 7.33 16.65 -7.52
C ASP A 628 7.31 15.11 -7.60
N LYS A 629 6.24 14.52 -8.13
CA LYS A 629 6.09 13.04 -8.15
C LYS A 629 7.20 12.33 -8.94
N LYS A 630 7.85 13.04 -9.87
CA LYS A 630 8.98 12.54 -10.66
C LYS A 630 10.25 12.35 -9.82
N ASP A 631 10.49 13.20 -8.83
CA ASP A 631 11.71 13.17 -8.01
C ASP A 631 11.81 11.90 -7.15
N LEU A 632 10.65 11.28 -6.90
CA LEU A 632 10.47 10.06 -6.11
C LEU A 632 10.32 8.79 -6.97
N GLU A 633 10.30 8.91 -8.31
CA GLU A 633 10.35 7.76 -9.21
C GLU A 633 11.76 7.12 -9.18
N GLY A 634 11.85 5.79 -9.25
CA GLY A 634 13.12 5.07 -9.16
C GLY A 634 13.83 5.12 -7.79
N ARG A 635 13.20 5.60 -6.72
CA ARG A 635 13.83 5.75 -5.37
C ARG A 635 13.76 4.52 -4.46
N SER A 636 13.29 3.39 -4.98
CA SER A 636 13.13 2.12 -4.26
C SER A 636 13.59 0.97 -5.14
N LEU A 637 14.51 0.15 -4.62
CA LEU A 637 15.03 -1.05 -5.25
C LEU A 637 14.56 -2.29 -4.49
N LEU A 638 13.86 -3.20 -5.17
CA LEU A 638 13.46 -4.49 -4.63
C LEU A 638 14.39 -5.61 -5.10
N ARG A 639 14.93 -6.35 -4.13
CA ARG A 639 15.82 -7.51 -4.33
C ARG A 639 15.19 -8.73 -3.65
N LEU A 640 15.02 -9.83 -4.37
CA LEU A 640 14.55 -11.11 -3.84
C LEU A 640 15.76 -12.05 -3.64
N VAL A 641 16.07 -12.35 -2.39
CA VAL A 641 17.24 -13.15 -1.97
C VAL A 641 16.74 -14.37 -1.19
N LYS A 642 16.61 -15.51 -1.85
CA LYS A 642 15.99 -16.73 -1.29
C LYS A 642 14.59 -16.41 -0.71
N ASN A 643 14.45 -16.44 0.61
CA ASN A 643 13.21 -16.18 1.34
C ASN A 643 13.14 -14.73 1.90
N GLU A 644 14.05 -13.84 1.51
CA GLU A 644 14.05 -12.42 1.89
C GLU A 644 13.62 -11.53 0.71
N ALA A 645 12.64 -10.66 0.94
CA ALA A 645 12.32 -9.52 0.08
C ALA A 645 12.95 -8.26 0.70
N ILE A 646 13.93 -7.69 0.01
CA ILE A 646 14.77 -6.60 0.50
C ILE A 646 14.48 -5.32 -0.28
N PHE A 647 14.02 -4.28 0.44
CA PHE A 647 13.71 -2.96 -0.10
C PHE A 647 14.82 -1.98 0.31
N THR A 648 15.68 -1.63 -0.66
CA THR A 648 16.71 -0.60 -0.49
C THR A 648 16.14 0.74 -0.99
N VAL A 649 16.03 1.75 -0.14
CA VAL A 649 15.36 3.03 -0.45
C VAL A 649 16.36 4.17 -0.39
N SER A 650 16.40 5.00 -1.44
CA SER A 650 17.33 6.14 -1.60
C SER A 650 16.58 7.48 -1.65
N LEU A 651 16.78 8.33 -0.65
CA LEU A 651 16.08 9.61 -0.51
C LEU A 651 16.82 10.74 -1.25
N PRO A 652 16.14 11.54 -2.09
CA PRO A 652 16.80 12.55 -2.93
C PRO A 652 17.21 13.82 -2.17
N GLN A 653 16.61 14.10 -1.02
CA GLN A 653 16.91 15.27 -0.18
C GLN A 653 16.63 14.98 1.31
N PRO A 654 17.19 15.78 2.25
CA PRO A 654 16.74 15.77 3.64
C PRO A 654 15.25 16.09 3.75
N GLY A 655 14.56 15.47 4.70
CA GLY A 655 13.10 15.58 4.82
C GLY A 655 12.47 14.39 5.54
N ILE A 656 11.14 14.40 5.61
CA ILE A 656 10.34 13.32 6.21
C ILE A 656 9.53 12.65 5.11
N TYR A 657 9.56 11.33 5.07
CA TYR A 657 8.94 10.52 4.03
C TYR A 657 8.05 9.43 4.62
N TYR A 658 6.98 9.08 3.93
CA TYR A 658 6.26 7.83 4.14
C TYR A 658 6.74 6.79 3.12
N PHE A 659 7.10 5.61 3.58
CA PHE A 659 7.40 4.46 2.72
C PHE A 659 6.41 3.33 3.03
N SER A 660 5.68 2.88 2.02
CA SER A 660 4.65 1.85 2.16
C SER A 660 4.94 0.69 1.21
N ILE A 661 5.00 -0.52 1.77
CA ILE A 661 5.16 -1.77 1.04
C ILE A 661 3.77 -2.36 0.79
N TYR A 662 3.56 -2.80 -0.45
CA TYR A 662 2.38 -3.49 -0.92
C TYR A 662 2.78 -4.90 -1.37
N THR A 663 1.88 -5.86 -1.23
CA THR A 663 2.13 -7.28 -1.52
C THR A 663 0.94 -7.90 -2.26
N GLY A 664 1.19 -8.97 -3.00
CA GLY A 664 0.17 -9.76 -3.69
C GLY A 664 0.49 -11.25 -3.64
N ASP A 665 -0.52 -12.06 -3.92
CA ASP A 665 -0.51 -13.53 -3.88
C ASP A 665 0.52 -14.20 -4.81
N TYR A 666 0.86 -13.54 -5.93
CA TYR A 666 1.76 -14.04 -6.95
C TYR A 666 2.65 -12.93 -7.53
N TRP A 667 3.82 -13.29 -8.08
CA TRP A 667 4.88 -12.34 -8.44
C TRP A 667 4.49 -11.28 -9.49
N HIS A 668 3.49 -11.57 -10.33
CA HIS A 668 2.93 -10.65 -11.33
C HIS A 668 1.51 -10.15 -10.98
N SER A 669 1.10 -10.21 -9.71
CA SER A 669 -0.28 -9.85 -9.31
C SER A 669 -0.56 -8.36 -9.51
N GLU A 670 -1.54 -8.02 -10.38
CA GLU A 670 -1.91 -6.63 -10.69
C GLU A 670 -2.50 -5.86 -9.49
N CYS A 671 -3.09 -6.60 -8.54
CA CYS A 671 -3.89 -6.08 -7.45
C CYS A 671 -3.15 -6.19 -6.11
N LEU A 672 -2.20 -5.28 -5.88
CA LEU A 672 -1.39 -5.28 -4.66
C LEU A 672 -2.13 -4.65 -3.46
N GLU A 673 -2.03 -5.27 -2.30
CA GLU A 673 -2.60 -4.83 -1.02
C GLU A 673 -1.53 -4.20 -0.12
N SER A 674 -1.89 -3.15 0.63
CA SER A 674 -0.99 -2.48 1.57
C SER A 674 -0.63 -3.42 2.73
N ALA A 675 0.66 -3.79 2.86
CA ALA A 675 1.15 -4.73 3.86
C ALA A 675 1.63 -3.99 5.12
N CYS A 676 2.61 -3.10 4.97
CA CYS A 676 3.17 -2.32 6.07
C CYS A 676 3.72 -0.96 5.62
N SER A 677 3.77 0.00 6.54
CA SER A 677 4.23 1.38 6.30
C SER A 677 5.14 1.89 7.40
N PHE A 678 6.10 2.73 7.01
CA PHE A 678 7.12 3.36 7.85
C PHE A 678 7.16 4.87 7.62
N LEU A 679 7.60 5.62 8.64
CA LEU A 679 8.08 6.99 8.52
C LEU A 679 9.62 6.94 8.36
N ILE A 680 10.18 7.65 7.39
CA ILE A 680 11.63 7.82 7.26
C ILE A 680 11.99 9.27 7.54
N ASN A 681 12.92 9.50 8.46
CA ASN A 681 13.42 10.82 8.84
C ASN A 681 14.87 10.99 8.36
N CYS A 682 15.06 11.74 7.28
CA CYS A 682 16.36 12.03 6.68
C CYS A 682 16.87 13.37 7.19
N LYS A 683 17.74 13.36 8.22
CA LYS A 683 18.19 14.59 8.90
C LYS A 683 19.16 15.42 8.06
N ARG A 684 19.94 14.74 7.23
CA ARG A 684 20.94 15.28 6.28
C ARG A 684 21.23 14.23 5.21
N LEU A 685 21.96 14.63 4.16
CA LEU A 685 22.60 13.72 3.22
C LEU A 685 24.12 13.83 3.37
N LEU A 686 24.78 12.73 3.72
CA LEU A 686 26.24 12.60 3.76
C LEU A 686 26.79 12.21 2.38
N GLY A 687 26.68 13.14 1.42
CA GLY A 687 27.09 12.96 0.02
C GLY A 687 26.04 13.46 -0.97
N PRO A 688 26.28 13.32 -2.29
CA PRO A 688 25.22 13.47 -3.27
C PRO A 688 24.15 12.37 -3.07
N PRO A 689 22.87 12.63 -3.38
CA PRO A 689 21.85 11.58 -3.39
C PRO A 689 22.20 10.53 -4.45
N ALA A 690 21.90 9.26 -4.16
CA ALA A 690 22.08 8.19 -5.14
C ALA A 690 21.24 8.46 -6.41
N PRO A 691 21.70 8.05 -7.60
CA PRO A 691 20.88 8.09 -8.81
C PRO A 691 19.61 7.23 -8.67
N PRO A 692 18.55 7.50 -9.46
CA PRO A 692 17.38 6.63 -9.50
C PRO A 692 17.76 5.23 -10.01
N TYR A 693 17.18 4.20 -9.42
CA TYR A 693 17.31 2.82 -9.88
C TYR A 693 16.55 2.59 -11.20
N PRO A 694 16.95 1.61 -12.03
CA PRO A 694 16.22 1.28 -13.25
C PRO A 694 14.77 0.87 -12.95
N PRO A 695 13.80 1.11 -13.86
CA PRO A 695 12.37 0.86 -13.65
C PRO A 695 11.97 -0.63 -13.76
N VAL A 696 12.75 -1.52 -13.14
CA VAL A 696 12.52 -2.97 -13.10
C VAL A 696 11.73 -3.33 -11.83
N PRO A 697 10.63 -4.12 -11.89
CA PRO A 697 9.80 -4.41 -10.71
C PRO A 697 10.53 -5.09 -9.55
N PHE A 698 11.47 -5.99 -9.84
CA PHE A 698 12.38 -6.60 -8.87
C PHE A 698 13.59 -7.24 -9.56
N PHE A 699 14.68 -7.38 -8.80
CA PHE A 699 15.84 -8.19 -9.14
C PHE A 699 15.89 -9.45 -8.26
N GLY A 700 16.49 -10.54 -8.74
CA GLY A 700 16.44 -11.85 -8.10
C GLY A 700 15.75 -12.92 -8.96
N ALA A 701 15.33 -14.00 -8.30
CA ALA A 701 14.70 -15.16 -8.92
C ALA A 701 13.22 -14.96 -9.25
N THR A 702 12.74 -15.63 -10.30
CA THR A 702 11.31 -15.89 -10.56
C THR A 702 10.99 -17.36 -10.27
N PRO A 703 9.71 -17.77 -10.16
CA PRO A 703 9.35 -19.18 -9.93
C PRO A 703 9.89 -20.14 -11.01
N ALA A 704 10.03 -19.67 -12.25
CA ALA A 704 10.59 -20.45 -13.35
C ALA A 704 12.05 -20.89 -13.09
N LEU A 705 12.77 -20.25 -12.17
CA LEU A 705 14.07 -20.71 -11.70
C LEU A 705 13.98 -22.07 -10.98
N GLU A 706 13.03 -22.21 -10.06
CA GLU A 706 12.82 -23.41 -9.26
C GLU A 706 12.21 -24.52 -10.13
N GLU A 707 11.23 -24.18 -10.97
CA GLU A 707 10.60 -25.11 -11.92
C GLU A 707 11.62 -25.74 -12.89
N LEU A 708 12.60 -24.96 -13.36
CA LEU A 708 13.68 -25.43 -14.22
C LEU A 708 14.92 -25.95 -13.45
N ASN A 709 14.87 -26.01 -12.11
CA ASN A 709 15.94 -26.52 -11.24
C ASN A 709 17.30 -25.79 -11.44
N ILE A 710 17.27 -24.49 -11.77
CA ILE A 710 18.46 -23.67 -11.98
C ILE A 710 18.91 -23.08 -10.63
N THR A 711 20.21 -23.07 -10.34
CA THR A 711 20.74 -22.47 -9.09
C THR A 711 21.92 -21.53 -9.32
N MET A 712 22.01 -20.46 -8.52
CA MET A 712 23.11 -19.49 -8.59
C MET A 712 24.32 -20.03 -7.83
N GLN A 713 25.51 -19.99 -8.44
CA GLN A 713 26.75 -20.36 -7.74
C GLN A 713 27.61 -19.15 -7.35
N SER A 714 27.77 -18.16 -8.23
CA SER A 714 28.71 -17.05 -7.99
C SER A 714 28.16 -15.97 -7.06
N HIS A 715 26.92 -15.51 -7.29
CA HIS A 715 26.35 -14.33 -6.65
C HIS A 715 24.93 -14.64 -6.11
N PRO A 716 24.75 -14.94 -4.82
CA PRO A 716 23.43 -15.26 -4.26
C PRO A 716 22.55 -14.02 -4.01
N ASP A 717 23.15 -12.83 -4.01
CA ASP A 717 22.46 -11.54 -4.02
C ASP A 717 22.36 -11.04 -5.47
N PRO A 718 21.19 -10.60 -5.96
CA PRO A 718 21.08 -10.08 -7.32
C PRO A 718 21.71 -8.70 -7.51
N LEU A 719 22.14 -8.01 -6.45
CA LEU A 719 22.93 -6.78 -6.55
C LEU A 719 24.42 -7.12 -6.54
N ILE A 720 25.12 -6.78 -7.63
CA ILE A 720 26.58 -6.94 -7.74
C ILE A 720 27.22 -5.57 -7.99
N VAL A 721 28.41 -5.32 -7.42
CA VAL A 721 29.21 -4.11 -7.67
C VAL A 721 30.43 -4.51 -8.50
N SER A 722 30.68 -3.78 -9.58
CA SER A 722 31.78 -4.03 -10.52
C SER A 722 32.94 -3.03 -10.32
N ASN A 723 34.16 -3.56 -10.36
CA ASN A 723 35.41 -2.91 -9.99
C ASN A 723 36.42 -2.92 -11.16
N ASN A 724 36.07 -2.34 -12.32
CA ASN A 724 36.90 -2.28 -13.54
C ASN A 724 37.26 -3.62 -14.24
N GLU A 725 37.17 -4.77 -13.56
CA GLU A 725 37.54 -6.08 -14.10
C GLU A 725 36.42 -6.76 -14.91
N THR A 726 36.75 -7.82 -15.65
CA THR A 726 35.74 -8.65 -16.33
C THR A 726 35.16 -9.66 -15.34
N MET A 727 33.90 -9.44 -14.94
CA MET A 727 33.18 -10.24 -13.95
C MET A 727 32.68 -11.56 -14.56
N GLU A 728 32.56 -12.62 -13.75
CA GLU A 728 31.87 -13.87 -14.14
C GLU A 728 30.61 -14.12 -13.31
N ILE A 729 29.53 -14.55 -13.98
CA ILE A 729 28.31 -15.06 -13.34
C ILE A 729 28.13 -16.53 -13.70
N VAL A 730 28.01 -17.39 -12.68
CA VAL A 730 27.94 -18.86 -12.83
C VAL A 730 26.59 -19.39 -12.38
N PHE A 731 25.94 -20.11 -13.29
CA PHE A 731 24.66 -20.79 -13.09
C PHE A 731 24.84 -22.31 -13.18
N HIS A 732 24.27 -23.05 -12.25
CA HIS A 732 24.16 -24.51 -12.33
C HIS A 732 22.79 -24.89 -12.93
N MET A 733 22.80 -25.68 -14.01
CA MET A 733 21.61 -26.07 -14.79
C MET A 733 21.91 -27.27 -15.70
N ASP A 734 20.94 -28.16 -15.92
CA ASP A 734 21.13 -29.30 -16.83
C ASP A 734 21.17 -28.89 -18.32
N SER A 735 21.93 -29.65 -19.11
CA SER A 735 22.12 -29.36 -20.54
C SER A 735 20.90 -29.53 -21.46
N ASN A 736 19.75 -30.02 -20.95
CA ASN A 736 18.48 -30.00 -21.68
C ASN A 736 17.72 -28.66 -21.58
N ILE A 737 18.25 -27.65 -20.90
CA ILE A 737 17.59 -26.33 -20.80
C ILE A 737 18.02 -25.45 -22.00
N LYS A 738 17.07 -24.86 -22.72
CA LYS A 738 17.30 -23.76 -23.67
C LYS A 738 17.52 -22.49 -22.85
N ILE A 739 18.50 -21.66 -23.23
CA ILE A 739 18.76 -20.37 -22.56
C ILE A 739 18.99 -19.26 -23.57
N THR A 740 18.61 -18.04 -23.20
CA THR A 740 19.15 -16.79 -23.76
C THR A 740 19.34 -15.77 -22.63
N HIS A 741 19.96 -14.64 -22.94
CA HIS A 741 20.15 -13.53 -22.01
C HIS A 741 19.81 -12.20 -22.70
N SER A 742 19.60 -11.16 -21.90
CA SER A 742 19.78 -9.77 -22.34
C SER A 742 20.65 -9.02 -21.35
N PHE A 743 21.42 -8.05 -21.84
CA PHE A 743 22.23 -7.13 -21.04
C PHE A 743 21.96 -5.70 -21.46
N GLN A 744 21.42 -4.90 -20.54
CA GLN A 744 20.93 -3.56 -20.83
C GLN A 744 21.61 -2.54 -19.92
N TYR A 745 22.03 -1.41 -20.47
CA TYR A 745 22.53 -0.27 -19.72
C TYR A 745 21.41 0.76 -19.51
N PHE A 746 21.20 1.19 -18.28
CA PHE A 746 20.27 2.24 -17.90
C PHE A 746 21.03 3.54 -17.63
N ASP A 747 20.77 4.56 -18.43
CA ASP A 747 21.41 5.87 -18.26
C ASP A 747 20.65 6.71 -17.23
N THR A 748 21.32 7.09 -16.16
CA THR A 748 20.70 7.81 -15.03
C THR A 748 20.40 9.29 -15.34
N ASN A 749 20.83 9.81 -16.49
CA ASN A 749 20.68 11.22 -16.86
C ASN A 749 19.38 11.50 -17.64
N ASP A 750 18.99 10.59 -18.54
CA ASP A 750 17.74 10.69 -19.33
C ASP A 750 16.72 9.60 -19.01
N GLY A 751 17.11 8.56 -18.26
CA GLY A 751 16.26 7.43 -17.90
C GLY A 751 16.09 6.40 -19.02
N SER A 752 16.89 6.46 -20.09
CA SER A 752 16.86 5.51 -21.19
C SER A 752 17.41 4.13 -20.79
N ILE A 753 16.90 3.08 -21.44
CA ILE A 753 17.45 1.72 -21.39
C ILE A 753 17.97 1.39 -22.79
N SER A 754 19.15 0.82 -22.88
CA SER A 754 19.81 0.48 -24.15
C SER A 754 20.39 -0.94 -24.11
N ASP A 755 20.07 -1.75 -25.13
CA ASP A 755 20.59 -3.11 -25.26
C ASP A 755 22.06 -3.09 -25.66
N ILE A 756 22.89 -3.78 -24.90
CA ILE A 756 24.36 -3.81 -25.04
C ILE A 756 24.90 -5.24 -24.89
N ASP A 757 24.15 -6.24 -25.36
CA ASP A 757 24.46 -7.68 -25.29
C ASP A 757 25.90 -8.04 -25.69
N ARG A 758 26.54 -7.27 -26.60
CA ARG A 758 27.95 -7.46 -26.98
C ARG A 758 28.95 -7.30 -25.82
N TYR A 759 28.55 -6.77 -24.66
CA TYR A 759 29.38 -6.70 -23.45
C TYR A 759 29.18 -7.89 -22.49
N VAL A 760 28.38 -8.88 -22.88
CA VAL A 760 28.26 -10.18 -22.22
C VAL A 760 28.64 -11.31 -23.17
N PHE A 761 29.19 -12.39 -22.63
CA PHE A 761 29.57 -13.56 -23.41
C PHE A 761 29.34 -14.85 -22.65
N LEU A 762 28.71 -15.82 -23.32
CA LEU A 762 28.60 -17.19 -22.83
C LEU A 762 29.96 -17.89 -22.99
N ARG A 763 30.82 -17.76 -21.97
CA ARG A 763 32.20 -18.27 -21.97
C ARG A 763 32.27 -19.79 -22.08
N SER A 764 31.47 -20.46 -21.26
CA SER A 764 31.42 -21.92 -21.16
C SER A 764 29.99 -22.37 -20.91
N ARG A 765 29.65 -23.56 -21.40
CA ARG A 765 28.41 -24.25 -21.03
C ARG A 765 28.63 -25.75 -20.95
N THR A 766 28.96 -26.28 -19.79
CA THR A 766 29.19 -27.71 -19.57
C THR A 766 27.87 -28.50 -19.57
N GLU A 767 27.87 -29.74 -19.07
CA GLU A 767 26.64 -30.52 -18.94
C GLU A 767 25.74 -30.05 -17.78
N LYS A 768 26.32 -29.31 -16.81
CA LYS A 768 25.67 -28.89 -15.56
C LYS A 768 25.91 -27.43 -15.16
N GLU A 769 26.74 -26.69 -15.90
CA GLU A 769 27.19 -25.35 -15.51
C GLU A 769 27.28 -24.42 -16.72
N THR A 770 26.91 -23.16 -16.53
CA THR A 770 26.85 -22.11 -17.55
C THR A 770 27.57 -20.88 -17.02
N THR A 771 28.64 -20.45 -17.70
CA THR A 771 29.51 -19.34 -17.29
C THR A 771 29.31 -18.14 -18.22
N TYR A 772 28.86 -17.01 -17.67
CA TYR A 772 28.78 -15.73 -18.39
C TYR A 772 29.93 -14.81 -17.96
N MET A 773 30.67 -14.23 -18.90
CA MET A 773 31.57 -13.10 -18.67
C MET A 773 30.84 -11.79 -18.95
N ILE A 774 31.04 -10.77 -18.10
CA ILE A 774 30.36 -9.46 -18.18
C ILE A 774 31.39 -8.33 -18.11
N ARG A 775 31.20 -7.28 -18.91
CA ARG A 775 32.03 -6.06 -18.96
C ARG A 775 31.16 -4.81 -18.83
N CYS A 776 31.66 -3.79 -18.13
CA CYS A 776 30.95 -2.52 -17.90
C CYS A 776 31.74 -1.35 -18.51
N PRO A 777 31.40 -0.87 -19.72
CA PRO A 777 32.14 0.21 -20.41
C PRO A 777 31.87 1.63 -19.86
N LYS A 778 30.79 1.82 -19.10
CA LYS A 778 30.32 3.08 -18.51
C LYS A 778 30.03 2.95 -17.02
N GLU A 779 30.04 4.07 -16.29
CA GLU A 779 29.55 4.15 -14.90
C GLU A 779 28.02 4.01 -14.89
N GLY A 780 27.43 3.51 -13.81
CA GLY A 780 25.97 3.44 -13.65
C GLY A 780 25.41 2.01 -13.58
N PHE A 781 24.15 1.84 -14.00
CA PHE A 781 23.37 0.63 -13.75
C PHE A 781 23.22 -0.26 -14.99
N TYR A 782 23.36 -1.57 -14.76
CA TYR A 782 23.26 -2.61 -15.78
C TYR A 782 22.28 -3.69 -15.34
N ILE A 783 21.37 -4.07 -16.25
CA ILE A 783 20.39 -5.13 -16.05
C ILE A 783 20.87 -6.36 -16.84
N PHE A 784 21.26 -7.43 -16.15
CA PHE A 784 21.44 -8.74 -16.77
C PHE A 784 20.20 -9.60 -16.49
N SER A 785 19.51 -10.04 -17.53
CA SER A 785 18.36 -10.95 -17.41
C SER A 785 18.67 -12.30 -18.07
N LEU A 786 18.54 -13.39 -17.31
CA LEU A 786 18.59 -14.76 -17.86
C LEU A 786 17.17 -15.22 -18.20
N TYR A 787 17.01 -15.84 -19.37
CA TYR A 787 15.76 -16.44 -19.85
C TYR A 787 15.98 -17.92 -20.18
N ALA A 788 15.01 -18.79 -19.87
CA ALA A 788 15.14 -20.23 -20.08
C ALA A 788 13.81 -20.97 -20.35
N ALA A 789 13.92 -22.20 -20.86
CA ALA A 789 12.83 -23.20 -20.93
C ALA A 789 13.42 -24.62 -21.09
N ASP A 790 12.67 -25.70 -20.80
CA ASP A 790 13.11 -27.05 -21.20
C ASP A 790 13.17 -27.18 -22.74
N SER A 791 14.17 -27.90 -23.23
CA SER A 791 14.26 -28.33 -24.63
C SER A 791 13.11 -29.25 -25.04
N LYS A 792 12.57 -30.05 -24.11
CA LYS A 792 11.53 -31.06 -24.36
C LYS A 792 10.16 -30.46 -24.68
N THR A 793 9.85 -29.29 -24.13
CA THR A 793 8.62 -28.56 -24.44
C THR A 793 8.76 -27.86 -25.80
N GLU A 794 7.70 -27.90 -26.60
CA GLU A 794 7.57 -27.14 -27.85
C GLU A 794 7.32 -25.63 -27.62
N ALA A 795 7.54 -25.15 -26.39
CA ALA A 795 7.48 -23.75 -26.02
C ALA A 795 8.40 -22.91 -26.92
N GLN A 796 7.80 -21.94 -27.60
CA GLN A 796 8.48 -20.99 -28.49
C GLN A 796 9.01 -19.76 -27.73
N THR A 797 8.50 -19.51 -26.53
CA THR A 797 8.91 -18.45 -25.61
C THR A 797 9.90 -18.98 -24.57
N LEU A 798 10.81 -18.11 -24.12
CA LEU A 798 11.73 -18.37 -23.00
C LEU A 798 11.33 -17.46 -21.84
N ASP A 799 11.12 -18.02 -20.66
CA ASP A 799 10.68 -17.27 -19.49
C ASP A 799 11.87 -16.67 -18.75
N CYS A 800 11.72 -15.45 -18.22
CA CYS A 800 12.78 -14.82 -17.42
C CYS A 800 12.90 -15.55 -16.07
N VAL A 801 14.06 -16.15 -15.81
CA VAL A 801 14.30 -16.94 -14.59
C VAL A 801 15.05 -16.17 -13.50
N TYR A 802 15.90 -15.21 -13.88
CA TYR A 802 16.68 -14.43 -12.93
C TYR A 802 17.09 -13.07 -13.50
N ARG A 803 17.12 -12.03 -12.64
CA ARG A 803 17.67 -10.70 -12.98
C ARG A 803 18.72 -10.26 -11.98
N TYR A 804 19.89 -9.84 -12.47
CA TYR A 804 20.93 -9.16 -11.70
C TYR A 804 20.93 -7.66 -12.02
N LEU A 805 21.14 -6.84 -10.99
CA LEU A 805 21.51 -5.43 -11.09
C LEU A 805 23.02 -5.33 -10.85
N VAL A 806 23.78 -4.99 -11.89
CA VAL A 806 25.23 -4.76 -11.78
C VAL A 806 25.47 -3.25 -11.73
N VAL A 807 26.17 -2.80 -10.69
CA VAL A 807 26.52 -1.39 -10.47
C VAL A 807 27.97 -1.19 -10.86
N SER A 808 28.22 -0.42 -11.92
CA SER A 808 29.56 -0.04 -12.36
C SER A 808 29.96 1.24 -11.63
N GLN A 809 30.88 1.14 -10.67
CA GLN A 809 31.44 2.29 -9.94
C GLN A 809 32.75 2.78 -10.55
N GLU A 810 33.56 1.85 -11.08
CA GLU A 810 34.73 2.18 -11.89
C GLU A 810 34.55 1.60 -13.30
N PRO A 811 34.38 2.45 -14.33
CA PRO A 811 34.16 1.98 -15.69
C PRO A 811 35.46 1.86 -16.49
N ASN A 812 35.49 0.87 -17.39
CA ASN A 812 36.58 0.68 -18.33
C ASN A 812 36.11 1.05 -19.75
N PRO A 813 36.21 2.33 -20.18
CA PRO A 813 35.74 2.77 -21.49
C PRO A 813 36.59 2.23 -22.67
N LEU A 814 37.73 1.59 -22.37
CA LEU A 814 38.58 0.90 -23.34
C LEU A 814 38.32 -0.62 -23.37
N VAL A 815 37.28 -1.11 -22.67
CA VAL A 815 37.00 -2.54 -22.61
C VAL A 815 36.36 -3.02 -23.91
N ASN A 816 37.04 -3.93 -24.60
CA ASN A 816 36.54 -4.48 -25.86
C ASN A 816 35.23 -5.26 -25.63
N VAL A 817 34.30 -5.11 -26.57
CA VAL A 817 33.15 -6.01 -26.75
C VAL A 817 33.59 -7.46 -27.01
N PHE A 818 32.66 -8.40 -26.84
CA PHE A 818 32.80 -9.81 -27.15
C PHE A 818 32.27 -10.16 -28.56
N PRO A 819 32.64 -11.33 -29.12
CA PRO A 819 32.06 -11.85 -30.35
C PRO A 819 30.58 -12.27 -30.14
N LYS A 820 29.77 -12.09 -31.18
CA LYS A 820 28.34 -12.45 -31.17
C LYS A 820 28.21 -13.97 -31.23
N THR A 821 27.44 -14.59 -30.32
CA THR A 821 27.22 -16.05 -30.27
C THR A 821 25.93 -16.46 -30.97
N PHE A 822 25.92 -17.64 -31.61
CA PHE A 822 24.76 -18.17 -32.34
C PHE A 822 24.19 -19.43 -31.68
N HIS A 823 23.01 -19.89 -32.13
CA HIS A 823 22.21 -20.94 -31.47
C HIS A 823 22.93 -22.27 -31.19
N ARG A 824 24.01 -22.57 -31.93
CA ARG A 824 24.84 -23.78 -31.74
C ARG A 824 26.11 -23.56 -30.90
N TRP A 825 26.29 -22.38 -30.31
CA TRP A 825 27.27 -22.12 -29.26
C TRP A 825 26.82 -22.77 -27.93
N GLN A 826 26.74 -24.10 -27.92
CA GLN A 826 26.34 -24.94 -26.79
C GLN A 826 27.40 -26.01 -26.60
N LYS A 827 27.83 -26.25 -25.36
CA LYS A 827 28.99 -27.11 -25.04
C LYS A 827 30.32 -26.66 -25.65
N CYS A 828 30.38 -25.44 -26.18
CA CYS A 828 31.59 -24.80 -26.68
C CYS A 828 32.26 -23.94 -25.59
N THR A 829 33.56 -23.69 -25.71
CA THR A 829 34.30 -22.74 -24.85
C THR A 829 35.26 -21.93 -25.72
N LEU A 830 35.29 -20.60 -25.57
CA LEU A 830 36.24 -19.73 -26.28
C LEU A 830 37.40 -19.38 -25.34
N TYR A 831 38.63 -19.52 -25.82
CA TYR A 831 39.82 -19.03 -25.12
C TYR A 831 40.30 -17.72 -25.75
N GLU A 832 40.49 -17.69 -27.07
CA GLU A 832 40.97 -16.53 -27.84
C GLU A 832 40.43 -16.52 -29.28
N PRO A 833 40.28 -15.34 -29.92
CA PRO A 833 40.34 -14.01 -29.31
C PRO A 833 39.02 -13.67 -28.60
N LEU A 834 39.10 -13.05 -27.41
CA LEU A 834 37.95 -12.57 -26.63
C LEU A 834 37.54 -11.12 -26.94
N SER A 835 38.26 -10.44 -27.83
CA SER A 835 37.78 -9.22 -28.47
C SER A 835 36.87 -9.63 -29.61
N GLY A 836 35.62 -9.20 -29.58
CA GLY A 836 34.68 -9.37 -30.69
C GLY A 836 35.01 -8.51 -31.89
N ASP A 837 35.79 -7.45 -31.68
CA ASP A 837 36.24 -6.55 -32.72
C ASP A 837 37.72 -6.84 -33.02
N LEU A 838 38.04 -7.01 -34.30
CA LEU A 838 39.34 -7.43 -34.81
C LEU A 838 39.83 -6.39 -35.84
N LEU A 839 41.07 -5.96 -35.70
CA LEU A 839 41.69 -5.01 -36.64
C LEU A 839 42.01 -5.68 -37.99
N THR A 840 41.70 -4.98 -39.09
CA THR A 840 42.03 -5.40 -40.45
C THR A 840 43.53 -5.59 -40.65
N GLY A 841 43.93 -6.50 -41.55
CA GLY A 841 45.32 -6.82 -41.86
C GLY A 841 46.15 -7.46 -40.73
N ARG A 842 45.69 -7.44 -39.47
CA ARG A 842 46.37 -8.08 -38.33
C ARG A 842 46.09 -9.59 -38.29
N ARG A 843 46.96 -10.34 -37.60
CA ARG A 843 46.89 -11.81 -37.49
C ARG A 843 46.49 -12.22 -36.07
N TYR A 844 45.40 -12.98 -35.94
CA TYR A 844 44.87 -13.45 -34.65
C TYR A 844 44.98 -14.96 -34.51
N VAL A 845 45.10 -15.44 -33.26
CA VAL A 845 45.02 -16.86 -32.92
C VAL A 845 43.60 -17.15 -32.46
N PHE A 846 42.89 -17.98 -33.22
CA PHE A 846 41.60 -18.53 -32.83
C PHE A 846 41.86 -19.83 -32.07
N ARG A 847 41.41 -19.89 -30.82
CA ARG A 847 41.59 -21.02 -29.89
C ARG A 847 40.28 -21.24 -29.13
N LEU A 848 39.58 -22.32 -29.45
CA LEU A 848 38.26 -22.65 -28.89
C LEU A 848 38.05 -24.16 -28.77
N GLU A 849 37.31 -24.58 -27.75
CA GLU A 849 36.81 -25.93 -27.61
C GLU A 849 35.45 -26.07 -28.30
N VAL A 850 35.33 -27.05 -29.21
CA VAL A 850 34.08 -27.38 -29.89
C VAL A 850 33.92 -28.91 -29.89
N PRO A 851 33.33 -29.49 -28.83
CA PRO A 851 33.05 -30.92 -28.74
C PRO A 851 32.14 -31.39 -29.88
N ARG A 852 32.31 -32.64 -30.31
CA ARG A 852 31.58 -33.28 -31.44
C ARG A 852 31.74 -32.64 -32.83
N ALA A 853 32.43 -31.52 -32.99
CA ALA A 853 32.80 -31.01 -34.32
C ALA A 853 33.84 -31.93 -34.99
N VAL A 854 33.72 -32.07 -36.31
CA VAL A 854 34.70 -32.78 -37.16
C VAL A 854 35.68 -31.81 -37.80
N GLU A 855 35.26 -30.57 -38.06
CA GLU A 855 36.08 -29.47 -38.54
C GLU A 855 35.56 -28.14 -38.00
N VAL A 856 36.44 -27.16 -37.81
CA VAL A 856 36.10 -25.77 -37.44
C VAL A 856 36.86 -24.82 -38.38
N PHE A 857 36.17 -23.77 -38.81
CA PHE A 857 36.59 -22.85 -39.87
C PHE A 857 36.45 -21.39 -39.40
N VAL A 858 37.38 -20.54 -39.81
CA VAL A 858 37.24 -19.07 -39.79
C VAL A 858 36.99 -18.62 -41.23
N VAL A 859 35.92 -17.89 -41.47
CA VAL A 859 35.37 -17.58 -42.80
C VAL A 859 35.31 -16.07 -43.00
N ASN A 860 36.09 -15.59 -43.98
CA ASN A 860 36.25 -14.17 -44.30
C ASN A 860 35.77 -13.96 -45.74
N GLY A 861 34.49 -13.60 -45.90
CA GLY A 861 33.83 -13.59 -47.20
C GLY A 861 33.80 -15.01 -47.82
N GLU A 862 34.47 -15.19 -48.95
CA GLU A 862 34.60 -16.48 -49.64
C GLU A 862 35.80 -17.32 -49.14
N ILE A 863 36.65 -16.79 -48.27
CA ILE A 863 37.88 -17.47 -47.82
C ILE A 863 37.62 -18.28 -46.55
N TRP A 864 37.74 -19.62 -46.64
CA TRP A 864 37.55 -20.55 -45.51
C TRP A 864 38.90 -21.06 -44.99
N SER A 865 39.24 -20.71 -43.75
CA SER A 865 40.48 -21.13 -43.07
C SER A 865 40.21 -22.22 -42.04
N HIS A 866 40.69 -23.45 -42.28
CA HIS A 866 40.55 -24.57 -41.34
C HIS A 866 41.41 -24.35 -40.08
N LEU A 867 40.82 -24.56 -38.90
CA LEU A 867 41.56 -24.67 -37.63
C LEU A 867 42.06 -26.10 -37.42
N LYS A 868 43.22 -26.25 -36.77
CA LYS A 868 43.83 -27.56 -36.47
C LYS A 868 43.35 -28.05 -35.11
N ARG A 869 42.86 -29.29 -35.06
CA ARG A 869 42.52 -29.93 -33.78
C ARG A 869 43.78 -30.16 -32.94
N ARG A 870 43.70 -29.85 -31.66
CA ARG A 870 44.71 -30.15 -30.62
C ARG A 870 44.29 -31.41 -29.84
N VAL A 871 44.87 -31.61 -28.65
CA VAL A 871 44.44 -32.67 -27.73
C VAL A 871 42.98 -32.41 -27.30
N GLY A 872 42.19 -33.47 -27.12
CA GLY A 872 40.80 -33.35 -26.68
C GLY A 872 39.86 -32.77 -27.75
N HIS A 873 39.12 -31.72 -27.40
CA HIS A 873 38.13 -31.05 -28.26
C HIS A 873 38.53 -29.62 -28.67
N THR A 874 39.75 -29.18 -28.35
CA THR A 874 40.27 -27.86 -28.68
C THR A 874 40.67 -27.76 -30.16
N TRP A 875 40.33 -26.64 -30.78
CA TRP A 875 40.66 -26.24 -32.15
C TRP A 875 41.49 -24.96 -32.09
N GLU A 876 42.57 -24.91 -32.89
CA GLU A 876 43.53 -23.81 -32.87
C GLU A 876 44.04 -23.47 -34.26
N GLY A 877 44.14 -22.18 -34.59
CA GLY A 877 44.74 -21.73 -35.85
C GLY A 877 44.99 -20.22 -35.87
N SER A 878 46.05 -19.80 -36.57
CA SER A 878 46.44 -18.40 -36.69
C SER A 878 46.04 -17.86 -38.07
N VAL A 879 45.05 -16.98 -38.10
CA VAL A 879 44.39 -16.49 -39.32
C VAL A 879 44.72 -15.01 -39.53
N LEU A 880 45.02 -14.64 -40.78
CA LEU A 880 45.21 -13.25 -41.18
C LEU A 880 43.84 -12.63 -41.51
N MET A 881 43.54 -11.48 -40.94
CA MET A 881 42.31 -10.74 -41.27
C MET A 881 42.47 -10.04 -42.63
N PRO A 882 41.38 -9.88 -43.40
CA PRO A 882 41.43 -9.09 -44.64
C PRO A 882 41.73 -7.62 -44.33
N ASN A 883 42.14 -6.87 -45.35
CA ASN A 883 42.46 -5.44 -45.23
C ASN A 883 41.22 -4.52 -45.29
N THR A 884 40.01 -5.10 -45.32
CA THR A 884 38.72 -4.39 -45.49
C THR A 884 37.83 -4.63 -44.29
N ALA A 885 37.11 -3.61 -43.81
CA ALA A 885 36.04 -3.78 -42.83
C ALA A 885 34.98 -4.82 -43.25
N GLY A 886 34.27 -5.40 -42.28
CA GLY A 886 33.30 -6.47 -42.54
C GLY A 886 33.02 -7.36 -41.33
N VAL A 887 32.73 -8.65 -41.57
CA VAL A 887 32.43 -9.64 -40.51
C VAL A 887 33.24 -10.92 -40.74
N THR A 888 34.03 -11.31 -39.74
CA THR A 888 34.74 -12.59 -39.66
C THR A 888 33.86 -13.62 -38.96
N LYS A 889 33.58 -14.75 -39.60
CA LYS A 889 32.62 -15.75 -39.09
C LYS A 889 33.31 -17.02 -38.64
N VAL A 890 32.87 -17.63 -37.54
CA VAL A 890 33.33 -18.98 -37.13
C VAL A 890 32.23 -19.99 -37.42
N PHE A 891 32.59 -21.04 -38.18
CA PHE A 891 31.72 -22.16 -38.51
C PHE A 891 32.30 -23.48 -37.99
N ALA A 892 31.44 -24.43 -37.64
CA ALA A 892 31.84 -25.81 -37.32
C ALA A 892 30.97 -26.83 -38.06
N ARG A 893 31.58 -27.91 -38.53
CA ARG A 893 30.89 -29.00 -39.23
C ARG A 893 30.66 -30.17 -38.27
N PHE A 894 29.39 -30.57 -38.14
CA PHE A 894 28.95 -31.69 -37.31
C PHE A 894 28.36 -32.80 -38.17
N THR A 895 28.64 -34.07 -37.85
CA THR A 895 28.05 -35.24 -38.51
C THR A 895 26.74 -35.63 -37.83
N LEU A 896 25.69 -35.92 -38.61
CA LEU A 896 24.51 -36.64 -38.14
C LEU A 896 24.66 -38.16 -38.33
N GLU A 897 23.82 -38.92 -37.64
CA GLU A 897 23.74 -40.40 -37.67
C GLU A 897 23.27 -40.98 -39.03
N ARG A 898 23.13 -40.14 -40.06
CA ARG A 898 22.67 -40.50 -41.42
C ARG A 898 23.48 -39.78 -42.51
N GLU A 899 24.80 -39.74 -42.33
CA GLU A 899 25.82 -39.21 -43.27
C GLU A 899 25.74 -37.72 -43.66
N SER A 900 24.62 -37.04 -43.43
CA SER A 900 24.49 -35.60 -43.65
C SER A 900 25.31 -34.80 -42.64
N SER A 901 26.15 -33.89 -43.15
CA SER A 901 26.91 -32.95 -42.32
C SER A 901 26.21 -31.60 -42.26
N ILE A 902 25.98 -31.07 -41.05
CA ILE A 902 25.45 -29.72 -40.87
C ILE A 902 26.59 -28.77 -40.51
N PHE A 903 26.75 -27.72 -41.31
CA PHE A 903 27.54 -26.54 -40.95
C PHE A 903 26.75 -25.68 -39.96
N ALA A 904 27.37 -25.38 -38.83
CA ALA A 904 26.85 -24.55 -37.77
C ALA A 904 27.58 -23.21 -37.77
N HIS A 905 26.84 -22.11 -37.84
CA HIS A 905 27.37 -20.80 -37.48
C HIS A 905 27.53 -20.75 -35.95
N LEU A 906 28.70 -20.35 -35.46
CA LEU A 906 29.05 -20.36 -34.04
C LEU A 906 29.28 -18.95 -33.48
N LEU A 907 30.14 -18.16 -34.13
CA LEU A 907 30.52 -16.81 -33.72
C LEU A 907 30.54 -15.85 -34.91
N ASP A 908 30.25 -14.57 -34.68
CA ASP A 908 30.62 -13.46 -35.58
C ASP A 908 31.51 -12.45 -34.82
N TYR A 909 32.58 -12.03 -35.50
CA TYR A 909 33.50 -10.97 -35.11
C TYR A 909 33.40 -9.80 -36.09
N GLU A 910 33.48 -8.57 -35.61
CA GLU A 910 33.42 -7.35 -36.42
C GLU A 910 34.84 -6.94 -36.85
N LEU A 911 35.04 -6.64 -38.12
CA LEU A 911 36.34 -6.19 -38.65
C LEU A 911 36.35 -4.66 -38.74
N ILE A 912 37.24 -4.05 -37.96
CA ILE A 912 37.39 -2.59 -37.85
C ILE A 912 38.73 -2.18 -38.46
N GLU A 913 38.75 -1.05 -39.16
CA GLU A 913 39.96 -0.52 -39.80
C GLU A 913 40.91 0.13 -38.78
N ASP A 914 42.21 0.03 -39.05
CA ASP A 914 43.28 0.40 -38.11
C ASP A 914 43.50 1.92 -38.11
N ALA A 915 42.77 2.62 -37.25
CA ALA A 915 42.70 4.09 -37.18
C ALA A 915 44.04 4.80 -36.92
N GLU A 916 45.11 4.07 -36.57
CA GLU A 916 46.47 4.60 -36.45
C GLU A 916 47.17 4.84 -37.81
N THR A 917 46.47 4.67 -38.95
CA THR A 917 47.03 4.80 -40.31
C THR A 917 46.65 6.07 -41.10
N GLU A 918 45.97 7.03 -40.48
CA GLU A 918 45.78 8.39 -41.06
C GLU A 918 46.73 9.44 -40.42
N ILE A 919 48.05 9.32 -40.68
CA ILE A 919 49.07 10.36 -40.43
C ILE A 919 50.07 10.40 -41.61
#